data_AF-A0A927X3Q8-F1
#
_entry.id   AF-A0A927X3Q8-F1
#
_cell.length_a   1.000
_cell.length_b   1.000
_cell.length_c   1.000
_cell.angle_alpha   90.00
_cell.angle_beta   90.00
_cell.angle_gamma   90.00
#
_symmetry.space_group_name_H-M   'P 1'
#
loop_
_entity.id
_entity.type
_entity.pdbx_description
1 polymer ?
#
loop_
_entity_poly.entity_id
_entity_poly.type
_entity_poly.pdbx_seq_one_letter_code
_entity_poly.pdbx_strand_id
1 'polypeptide(L)'
;MKLFKKLMVLVLVLLAFVTTGCVNDASSYRIVFRTDGGTKIEQMDVVKGNIPTKPADPEKEGFEFGGWYTDAKLTEEYLFNEPITKNIVVYAKWIGCYTVTFETNCDETLEPVEVKEGDVVERPQLTNEGLTLVGWYLDGEFKTKYDFKQKVTSDLTLYAKWVDTSEVFTITFVAGDGYEVESQKVIYSNTVIEPEELKSTAHKVTGWYTDKELTIKYDFNSEVYEDLTLYAKWEQYVYILSTSSNRNWVAYNNNIKEQTNKEIEYIDRTQAYMVGDDNGWKVLPIYELGILNTAGDAFDEYTGVWHFTYNLYELIGEEYVKVSDDGVLVDSFDKEKGLIDFSDAALGKSLKVELVPEYLTSKQSTNEQISKYIVTYYCQVVDGFNAYTALDLAYLDNRPADEEGYDEWVEFKTLNNLDVNYRPTNVILHTNIQVTKENLPKQFFYNEGDADLLPTDSDYARTLGSLRDYVNLYQHNAVGNEFGLYGNYFNLDTSTVPVVTRAFDEITPEGTVISHSVVLHFGGDETGKVNVKNISFLGNAPKVENTQKAGGLILIQVQGPETLVKNTLSNSFFIAFFPEYTLAPMYLEDSKSYDSFNSFLYNWGSPVFVVKNCTFEGAGGPVLIQDHVRPGEEDESIAHTEFIDCTMDSYVAGSEGWFSVVNATTLVPTIKALDQVLNAYGKTFLTTNQGDSSISYFNFVGIIKSGNAQSFTSEKVEGSIKIGDAEFNYGEGNPYLSGMLDQTFALGAPAFQGDKVEGINGFAYFNGSALIGVDGNPILDPNNNLFTGDYISVYYNGMCIVFKLYDLK
;
A
#
# COMPACT_ATOMS: atom_id res chain seq x y z
N MET A 1 -6.91 -52.98 -67.04
CA MET A 1 -7.05 -51.57 -66.64
C MET A 1 -8.43 -51.45 -66.00
N LYS A 2 -8.63 -51.29 -64.68
CA LYS A 2 -7.84 -50.65 -63.63
C LYS A 2 -7.94 -51.44 -62.31
N LEU A 3 -6.75 -51.70 -61.73
CA LEU A 3 -6.34 -52.00 -60.34
C LEU A 3 -7.25 -52.88 -59.43
N PHE A 4 -6.98 -54.19 -59.26
CA PHE A 4 -5.99 -54.90 -58.40
C PHE A 4 -6.47 -55.06 -56.93
N LYS A 5 -7.15 -56.15 -56.51
CA LYS A 5 -6.78 -57.60 -56.33
C LYS A 5 -5.87 -57.92 -55.13
N LYS A 6 -6.32 -58.86 -54.27
CA LYS A 6 -5.58 -59.99 -53.64
C LYS A 6 -6.59 -60.84 -52.85
N LEU A 7 -7.03 -62.06 -53.20
CA LEU A 7 -6.46 -63.31 -53.75
C LEU A 7 -6.08 -64.34 -52.65
N MET A 8 -6.52 -65.56 -52.93
CA MET A 8 -6.59 -66.80 -52.18
C MET A 8 -5.46 -67.78 -52.64
N VAL A 9 -5.08 -68.76 -51.80
CA VAL A 9 -4.58 -70.14 -52.12
C VAL A 9 -3.05 -70.50 -52.16
N LEU A 10 -2.73 -71.67 -51.51
CA LEU A 10 -1.62 -72.67 -51.66
C LEU A 10 -0.13 -72.25 -51.46
N VAL A 11 0.90 -73.12 -51.30
CA VAL A 11 1.25 -74.41 -50.63
C VAL A 11 2.77 -74.64 -50.92
N LEU A 12 3.49 -75.32 -50.02
CA LEU A 12 4.81 -76.01 -50.18
C LEU A 12 6.05 -75.19 -50.57
N VAL A 13 7.17 -75.39 -49.84
CA VAL A 13 8.43 -76.00 -50.34
C VAL A 13 9.44 -76.14 -49.18
N LEU A 14 9.92 -77.37 -48.99
CA LEU A 14 11.13 -77.73 -48.25
C LEU A 14 12.37 -77.09 -48.90
N LEU A 15 13.36 -76.67 -48.10
CA LEU A 15 14.74 -77.20 -48.12
C LEU A 15 15.65 -76.30 -47.28
N ALA A 16 16.42 -76.93 -46.37
CA ALA A 16 17.87 -76.81 -46.21
C ALA A 16 18.27 -76.90 -44.74
N PHE A 17 18.54 -78.14 -44.32
CA PHE A 17 19.59 -78.41 -43.33
C PHE A 17 20.90 -77.83 -43.86
N VAL A 18 21.53 -76.89 -43.15
CA VAL A 18 22.97 -76.95 -42.86
C VAL A 18 23.20 -76.38 -41.46
N THR A 19 23.81 -77.25 -40.67
CA THR A 19 24.38 -77.14 -39.34
C THR A 19 25.27 -75.91 -39.11
N THR A 20 25.19 -75.30 -37.93
CA THR A 20 26.32 -75.09 -37.00
C THR A 20 25.82 -74.50 -35.69
N GLY A 21 26.34 -75.01 -34.57
CA GLY A 21 25.81 -74.74 -33.25
C GLY A 21 25.94 -73.29 -32.77
N CYS A 22 24.95 -72.88 -32.00
CA CYS A 22 25.17 -72.07 -30.82
C CYS A 22 24.42 -72.76 -29.67
N VAL A 23 25.19 -73.30 -28.72
CA VAL A 23 24.70 -73.57 -27.37
C VAL A 23 24.30 -72.21 -26.81
N ASN A 24 23.00 -71.90 -26.81
CA ASN A 24 22.47 -70.95 -25.86
C ASN A 24 21.95 -71.80 -24.71
N ASP A 25 22.77 -71.91 -23.68
CA ASP A 25 22.37 -72.35 -22.35
C ASP A 25 21.29 -71.35 -21.89
N ALA A 26 20.04 -71.64 -22.23
CA ALA A 26 18.92 -70.75 -21.95
C ALA A 26 18.66 -70.83 -20.45
N SER A 27 19.30 -69.93 -19.70
CA SER A 27 19.07 -69.78 -18.27
C SER A 27 17.57 -69.65 -18.00
N SER A 28 17.00 -70.56 -17.21
CA SER A 28 15.63 -70.47 -16.73
C SER A 28 15.59 -69.90 -15.31
N TYR A 29 14.46 -69.29 -14.96
CA TYR A 29 14.13 -68.91 -13.61
C TYR A 29 12.93 -69.71 -13.10
N ARG A 30 12.93 -70.03 -11.81
CA ARG A 30 11.95 -70.86 -11.12
C ARG A 30 10.95 -70.03 -10.33
N ILE A 31 9.68 -70.39 -10.43
CA ILE A 31 8.58 -69.89 -9.60
C ILE A 31 8.17 -71.00 -8.63
N VAL A 32 8.20 -70.71 -7.33
CA VAL A 32 7.71 -71.61 -6.27
C VAL A 32 6.42 -71.05 -5.70
N PHE A 33 5.35 -71.83 -5.70
CA PHE A 33 4.04 -71.43 -5.17
C PHE A 33 3.89 -71.87 -3.72
N ARG A 34 3.62 -70.92 -2.82
CA ARG A 34 3.29 -71.14 -1.41
C ARG A 34 1.79 -70.89 -1.24
N THR A 35 1.00 -71.97 -1.28
CA THR A 35 -0.48 -71.90 -1.26
C THR A 35 -1.07 -71.67 0.14
N ASP A 36 -0.25 -71.70 1.18
CA ASP A 36 -0.62 -71.42 2.58
C ASP A 36 -1.93 -72.08 3.05
N GLY A 37 -1.98 -73.40 2.89
CA GLY A 37 -3.13 -74.24 3.29
C GLY A 37 -4.16 -74.50 2.19
N GLY A 38 -4.07 -73.85 1.03
CA GLY A 38 -4.87 -74.21 -0.15
C GLY A 38 -4.27 -75.35 -0.98
N THR A 39 -5.00 -75.80 -2.01
CA THR A 39 -4.59 -76.90 -2.91
C THR A 39 -3.17 -76.71 -3.46
N LYS A 40 -2.36 -77.77 -3.40
CA LYS A 40 -0.94 -77.74 -3.78
C LYS A 40 -0.75 -77.45 -5.27
N ILE A 41 0.14 -76.52 -5.59
CA ILE A 41 0.57 -76.19 -6.96
C ILE A 41 2.05 -76.54 -7.13
N GLU A 42 2.37 -77.26 -8.21
CA GLU A 42 3.74 -77.65 -8.53
C GLU A 42 4.57 -76.44 -9.02
N GLN A 43 5.88 -76.45 -8.75
CA GLN A 43 6.79 -75.38 -9.17
C GLN A 43 6.92 -75.29 -10.70
N MET A 44 7.20 -74.09 -11.21
CA MET A 44 7.28 -73.79 -12.65
C MET A 44 8.66 -73.25 -13.03
N ASP A 45 9.29 -73.81 -14.07
CA ASP A 45 10.54 -73.31 -14.64
C ASP A 45 10.26 -72.56 -15.96
N VAL A 46 10.70 -71.31 -16.07
CA VAL A 46 10.40 -70.40 -17.20
C VAL A 46 11.69 -69.82 -17.77
N VAL A 47 11.84 -69.82 -19.10
CA VAL A 47 13.02 -69.28 -19.78
C VAL A 47 13.18 -67.79 -19.50
N LYS A 48 14.40 -67.34 -19.18
CA LYS A 48 14.71 -65.92 -18.90
C LYS A 48 14.16 -65.01 -20.00
N GLY A 49 13.42 -63.97 -19.61
CA GLY A 49 12.81 -63.01 -20.54
C GLY A 49 11.44 -63.42 -21.09
N ASN A 50 10.92 -64.59 -20.75
CA ASN A 50 9.53 -64.98 -21.08
C ASN A 50 8.57 -64.64 -19.93
N ILE A 51 7.31 -64.41 -20.28
CA ILE A 51 6.21 -64.22 -19.33
C ILE A 51 5.71 -65.60 -18.86
N PRO A 52 5.60 -65.85 -17.54
CA PRO A 52 5.09 -67.12 -17.01
C PRO A 52 3.57 -67.27 -17.20
N THR A 53 3.09 -68.48 -17.42
CA THR A 53 1.64 -68.75 -17.44
C THR A 53 1.10 -68.80 -16.01
N LYS A 54 0.02 -68.07 -15.70
CA LYS A 54 -0.66 -68.16 -14.39
C LYS A 54 -1.19 -69.60 -14.17
N PRO A 55 -0.96 -70.24 -13.00
CA PRO A 55 -1.58 -71.52 -12.68
C PRO A 55 -3.09 -71.36 -12.45
N ALA A 56 -3.82 -72.49 -12.34
CA ALA A 56 -5.18 -72.45 -11.80
C ALA A 56 -5.15 -71.90 -10.37
N ASP A 57 -6.18 -71.12 -10.01
CA ASP A 57 -6.29 -70.56 -8.67
C ASP A 57 -6.43 -71.71 -7.65
N PRO A 58 -5.65 -71.70 -6.56
CA PRO A 58 -5.78 -72.73 -5.54
C PRO A 58 -7.12 -72.55 -4.80
N GLU A 59 -7.61 -73.63 -4.20
CA GLU A 59 -8.83 -73.65 -3.40
C GLU A 59 -8.52 -73.89 -1.92
N LYS A 60 -9.25 -73.21 -1.02
CA LYS A 60 -9.18 -73.37 0.45
C LYS A 60 -10.58 -73.19 1.05
N GLU A 61 -11.08 -74.19 1.77
CA GLU A 61 -12.44 -74.16 2.34
C GLU A 61 -12.62 -72.97 3.31
N GLY A 62 -13.71 -72.21 3.15
CA GLY A 62 -14.01 -71.01 3.95
C GLY A 62 -13.24 -69.74 3.53
N PHE A 63 -12.49 -69.79 2.43
CA PHE A 63 -11.71 -68.65 1.93
C PHE A 63 -11.80 -68.51 0.40
N GLU A 64 -11.79 -67.27 -0.08
CA GLU A 64 -11.60 -66.96 -1.49
C GLU A 64 -10.13 -66.65 -1.80
N PHE A 65 -9.67 -67.09 -2.97
CA PHE A 65 -8.33 -66.80 -3.45
C PHE A 65 -8.18 -65.33 -3.88
N GLY A 66 -7.47 -64.54 -3.08
CA GLY A 66 -7.26 -63.10 -3.27
C GLY A 66 -6.02 -62.71 -4.08
N GLY A 67 -5.39 -63.66 -4.78
CA GLY A 67 -4.24 -63.42 -5.66
C GLY A 67 -2.90 -63.96 -5.16
N TRP A 68 -1.88 -63.85 -6.01
CA TRP A 68 -0.49 -64.24 -5.73
C TRP A 68 0.34 -63.01 -5.37
N TYR A 69 1.23 -63.12 -4.39
CA TYR A 69 2.06 -62.00 -3.92
C TYR A 69 3.54 -62.39 -3.90
N THR A 70 4.44 -61.46 -4.18
CA THR A 70 5.90 -61.71 -4.27
C THR A 70 6.58 -61.84 -2.90
N ASP A 71 5.87 -61.47 -1.83
CA ASP A 71 6.38 -61.43 -0.47
C ASP A 71 5.42 -62.13 0.52
N ALA A 72 5.97 -62.67 1.62
CA ALA A 72 5.19 -63.43 2.60
C ALA A 72 4.25 -62.56 3.46
N LYS A 73 4.40 -61.24 3.44
CA LYS A 73 3.49 -60.29 4.11
C LYS A 73 2.33 -59.84 3.21
N LEU A 74 2.27 -60.33 1.97
CA LEU A 74 1.18 -60.11 1.01
C LEU A 74 0.97 -58.63 0.65
N THR A 75 2.08 -57.92 0.39
CA THR A 75 2.09 -56.47 0.10
C THR A 75 2.27 -56.16 -1.38
N GLU A 76 2.99 -56.98 -2.14
CA GLU A 76 3.23 -56.78 -3.58
C GLU A 76 2.56 -57.88 -4.41
N GLU A 77 1.53 -57.55 -5.20
CA GLU A 77 0.82 -58.51 -6.04
C GLU A 77 1.64 -58.94 -7.27
N TYR A 78 1.55 -60.23 -7.61
CA TYR A 78 2.22 -60.85 -8.74
C TYR A 78 1.21 -61.25 -9.83
N LEU A 79 1.18 -60.47 -10.91
CA LEU A 79 0.14 -60.50 -11.95
C LEU A 79 0.43 -61.43 -13.15
N PHE A 80 1.57 -62.12 -13.19
CA PHE A 80 1.98 -63.01 -14.31
C PHE A 80 1.97 -62.34 -15.71
N ASN A 81 2.16 -61.02 -15.78
CA ASN A 81 2.11 -60.25 -17.02
C ASN A 81 3.48 -59.70 -17.47
N GLU A 82 4.51 -59.79 -16.62
CA GLU A 82 5.86 -59.33 -16.91
C GLU A 82 6.85 -60.49 -17.13
N PRO A 83 7.91 -60.28 -17.94
CA PRO A 83 8.97 -61.26 -18.11
C PRO A 83 9.66 -61.65 -16.80
N ILE A 84 9.92 -62.93 -16.60
CA ILE A 84 10.67 -63.39 -15.41
C ILE A 84 12.16 -63.03 -15.53
N THR A 85 12.68 -62.36 -14.50
CA THR A 85 14.07 -61.86 -14.45
C THR A 85 14.91 -62.46 -13.33
N LYS A 86 14.29 -63.24 -12.42
CA LYS A 86 14.94 -63.98 -11.32
C LYS A 86 14.05 -65.11 -10.81
N ASN A 87 14.62 -66.06 -10.06
CA ASN A 87 13.82 -67.01 -9.29
C ASN A 87 12.94 -66.26 -8.28
N ILE A 88 11.69 -66.67 -8.13
CA ILE A 88 10.73 -66.02 -7.24
C ILE A 88 9.90 -67.05 -6.48
N VAL A 89 9.53 -66.72 -5.24
CA VAL A 89 8.54 -67.45 -4.47
C VAL A 89 7.31 -66.56 -4.40
N VAL A 90 6.15 -67.10 -4.75
CA VAL A 90 4.88 -66.37 -4.67
C VAL A 90 3.97 -67.00 -3.62
N TYR A 91 3.25 -66.17 -2.88
CA TYR A 91 2.42 -66.54 -1.74
C TYR A 91 0.95 -66.28 -2.05
N ALA A 92 0.08 -67.24 -1.77
CA ALA A 92 -1.37 -67.10 -1.94
C ALA A 92 -1.93 -66.19 -0.85
N LYS A 93 -2.77 -65.22 -1.22
CA LYS A 93 -3.61 -64.46 -0.30
C LYS A 93 -4.99 -65.10 -0.22
N TRP A 94 -5.52 -65.22 0.99
CA TRP A 94 -6.83 -65.78 1.26
C TRP A 94 -7.70 -64.72 1.94
N ILE A 95 -8.92 -64.54 1.46
CA ILE A 95 -9.94 -63.64 2.04
C ILE A 95 -10.98 -64.54 2.70
N GLY A 96 -11.27 -64.36 3.99
CA GLY A 96 -12.28 -65.17 4.67
C GLY A 96 -13.66 -64.98 4.05
N CYS A 97 -14.52 -65.98 4.07
CA CYS A 97 -15.94 -65.86 3.73
C CYS A 97 -16.77 -66.14 4.98
N TYR A 98 -17.81 -65.33 5.19
CA TYR A 98 -18.75 -65.45 6.30
C TYR A 98 -20.18 -65.60 5.79
N THR A 99 -20.96 -66.41 6.49
CA THR A 99 -22.36 -66.64 6.16
C THR A 99 -23.24 -65.60 6.86
N VAL A 100 -24.01 -64.83 6.09
CA VAL A 100 -25.07 -63.96 6.60
C VAL A 100 -26.41 -64.68 6.45
N THR A 101 -27.06 -64.97 7.59
CA THR A 101 -28.38 -65.60 7.63
C THR A 101 -29.46 -64.54 7.90
N PHE A 102 -30.61 -64.63 7.23
CA PHE A 102 -31.70 -63.67 7.37
C PHE A 102 -32.93 -64.31 8.02
N GLU A 103 -33.29 -63.84 9.21
CA GLU A 103 -34.54 -64.14 9.89
C GLU A 103 -35.56 -63.07 9.49
N THR A 104 -36.33 -63.37 8.44
CA THR A 104 -37.22 -62.40 7.76
C THR A 104 -38.44 -62.01 8.59
N ASN A 105 -38.78 -62.79 9.62
CA ASN A 105 -39.97 -62.57 10.47
C ASN A 105 -41.27 -62.33 9.66
N CYS A 106 -41.36 -62.92 8.47
CA CYS A 106 -42.53 -62.95 7.59
C CYS A 106 -42.60 -64.31 6.88
N ASP A 107 -43.61 -64.51 6.02
CA ASP A 107 -43.80 -65.77 5.29
C ASP A 107 -42.76 -66.01 4.18
N GLU A 108 -42.06 -64.96 3.73
CA GLU A 108 -41.00 -65.04 2.74
C GLU A 108 -39.67 -65.41 3.41
N THR A 109 -39.00 -66.47 2.94
CA THR A 109 -37.69 -66.90 3.45
C THR A 109 -36.58 -66.55 2.47
N LEU A 110 -35.41 -66.16 2.97
CA LEU A 110 -34.22 -65.89 2.16
C LEU A 110 -33.16 -66.97 2.37
N GLU A 111 -32.49 -67.35 1.29
CA GLU A 111 -31.31 -68.22 1.38
C GLU A 111 -30.13 -67.44 2.02
N PRO A 112 -29.28 -68.09 2.83
CA PRO A 112 -28.09 -67.45 3.37
C PRO A 112 -27.13 -66.96 2.28
N VAL A 113 -26.44 -65.85 2.53
CA VAL A 113 -25.50 -65.23 1.60
C VAL A 113 -24.08 -65.35 2.14
N GLU A 114 -23.16 -65.83 1.32
CA GLU A 114 -21.72 -65.80 1.59
C GLU A 114 -21.15 -64.42 1.24
N VAL A 115 -20.49 -63.79 2.21
CA VAL A 115 -19.90 -62.44 2.09
C VAL A 115 -18.43 -62.49 2.45
N LYS A 116 -17.58 -61.85 1.66
CA LYS A 116 -16.15 -61.79 1.95
C LYS A 116 -15.88 -60.97 3.20
N GLU A 117 -14.87 -61.37 3.96
CA GLU A 117 -14.38 -60.64 5.12
C GLU A 117 -14.03 -59.20 4.72
N GLY A 118 -14.69 -58.24 5.34
CA GLY A 118 -14.49 -56.82 5.06
C GLY A 118 -15.38 -56.25 3.95
N ASP A 119 -16.16 -57.07 3.25
CA ASP A 119 -17.22 -56.62 2.34
C ASP A 119 -18.52 -56.36 3.12
N VAL A 120 -19.46 -55.69 2.48
CA VAL A 120 -20.81 -55.45 3.02
C VAL A 120 -21.79 -56.42 2.38
N VAL A 121 -22.82 -56.82 3.14
CA VAL A 121 -23.94 -57.58 2.59
C VAL A 121 -24.94 -56.62 1.94
N GLU A 122 -25.52 -57.00 0.80
CA GLU A 122 -26.60 -56.19 0.20
C GLU A 122 -27.89 -56.33 1.01
N ARG A 123 -28.64 -55.21 1.13
CA ARG A 123 -29.92 -55.23 1.83
C ARG A 123 -30.97 -55.98 0.99
N PRO A 124 -31.52 -57.10 1.50
CA PRO A 124 -32.57 -57.80 0.78
C PRO A 124 -33.84 -56.95 0.67
N GLN A 125 -34.53 -57.09 -0.46
CA GLN A 125 -35.84 -56.50 -0.69
C GLN A 125 -36.90 -57.54 -0.30
N LEU A 126 -37.76 -57.20 0.67
CA LEU A 126 -38.85 -58.05 1.13
C LEU A 126 -40.16 -57.26 1.14
N THR A 127 -41.26 -57.95 0.94
CA THR A 127 -42.61 -57.39 1.10
C THR A 127 -43.42 -58.22 2.09
N ASN A 128 -44.14 -57.54 2.99
CA ASN A 128 -45.06 -58.18 3.92
C ASN A 128 -46.37 -57.39 3.89
N GLU A 129 -47.50 -58.02 3.54
CA GLU A 129 -48.77 -57.32 3.36
C GLU A 129 -49.18 -56.58 4.64
N GLY A 130 -49.39 -55.26 4.54
CA GLY A 130 -49.81 -54.40 5.66
C GLY A 130 -48.68 -53.93 6.59
N LEU A 131 -47.45 -54.44 6.44
CA LEU A 131 -46.31 -54.06 7.30
C LEU A 131 -45.14 -53.51 6.47
N THR A 132 -44.42 -52.54 7.04
CA THR A 132 -43.22 -51.94 6.44
C THR A 132 -41.96 -52.38 7.19
N LEU A 133 -40.93 -52.79 6.44
CA LEU A 133 -39.64 -53.21 6.97
C LEU A 133 -38.84 -52.00 7.47
N VAL A 134 -38.82 -51.77 8.79
CA VAL A 134 -38.14 -50.61 9.39
C VAL A 134 -36.63 -50.79 9.56
N GLY A 135 -36.15 -52.03 9.53
CA GLY A 135 -34.72 -52.32 9.59
C GLY A 135 -34.40 -53.77 9.89
N TRP A 136 -33.11 -54.08 9.85
CA TRP A 136 -32.57 -55.36 10.25
C TRP A 136 -31.78 -55.20 11.54
N TYR A 137 -31.78 -56.21 12.39
CA TYR A 137 -31.21 -56.16 13.74
C TYR A 137 -30.32 -57.37 13.99
N LEU A 138 -29.29 -57.21 14.82
CA LEU A 138 -28.38 -58.30 15.21
C LEU A 138 -28.99 -59.22 16.29
N ASP A 139 -30.13 -58.84 16.85
CA ASP A 139 -30.82 -59.58 17.90
C ASP A 139 -32.34 -59.64 17.63
N GLY A 140 -32.96 -60.76 18.01
CA GLY A 140 -34.41 -60.97 17.88
C GLY A 140 -35.27 -60.13 18.83
N GLU A 141 -34.67 -59.40 19.77
CA GLU A 141 -35.36 -58.41 20.62
C GLU A 141 -35.36 -57.00 19.97
N PHE A 142 -34.76 -56.87 18.79
CA PHE A 142 -34.63 -55.65 18.00
C PHE A 142 -33.98 -54.47 18.73
N LYS A 143 -32.96 -54.73 19.55
CA LYS A 143 -32.22 -53.71 20.31
C LYS A 143 -31.07 -53.09 19.53
N THR A 144 -30.41 -53.88 18.68
CA THR A 144 -29.18 -53.50 17.98
C THR A 144 -29.44 -53.48 16.47
N LYS A 145 -29.72 -52.29 15.92
CA LYS A 145 -29.96 -52.12 14.49
C LYS A 145 -28.67 -52.39 13.71
N TYR A 146 -28.76 -53.17 12.65
CA TYR A 146 -27.67 -53.46 11.73
C TYR A 146 -27.62 -52.40 10.62
N ASP A 147 -26.44 -51.84 10.40
CA ASP A 147 -26.16 -50.95 9.26
C ASP A 147 -25.57 -51.77 8.12
N PHE A 148 -26.21 -51.78 6.95
CA PHE A 148 -25.69 -52.50 5.77
C PHE A 148 -24.43 -51.86 5.17
N LYS A 149 -23.95 -50.73 5.71
CA LYS A 149 -22.60 -50.21 5.44
C LYS A 149 -21.54 -50.85 6.35
N GLN A 150 -21.94 -51.55 7.41
CA GLN A 150 -21.03 -52.25 8.30
C GLN A 150 -20.45 -53.49 7.59
N LYS A 151 -19.13 -53.58 7.58
CA LYS A 151 -18.40 -54.72 7.02
C LYS A 151 -18.71 -56.00 7.79
N VAL A 152 -18.88 -57.12 7.06
CA VAL A 152 -19.06 -58.45 7.65
C VAL A 152 -17.70 -59.00 8.04
N THR A 153 -17.52 -59.30 9.33
CA THR A 153 -16.25 -59.79 9.89
C THR A 153 -16.41 -61.12 10.66
N SER A 154 -17.61 -61.67 10.68
CA SER A 154 -17.95 -62.99 11.24
C SER A 154 -19.32 -63.41 10.71
N ASP A 155 -19.66 -64.68 10.84
CA ASP A 155 -21.03 -65.16 10.61
C ASP A 155 -22.00 -64.38 11.51
N LEU A 156 -23.15 -63.99 10.96
CA LEU A 156 -24.17 -63.25 11.71
C LEU A 156 -25.58 -63.55 11.20
N THR A 157 -26.55 -63.38 12.09
CA THR A 157 -27.97 -63.52 11.79
C THR A 157 -28.64 -62.15 11.89
N LEU A 158 -29.34 -61.74 10.84
CA LEU A 158 -30.07 -60.48 10.78
C LEU A 158 -31.57 -60.73 10.93
N TYR A 159 -32.21 -60.05 11.88
CA TYR A 159 -33.63 -60.14 12.17
C TYR A 159 -34.37 -58.93 11.60
N ALA A 160 -35.32 -59.16 10.70
CA ALA A 160 -36.16 -58.11 10.13
C ALA A 160 -37.18 -57.61 11.16
N LYS A 161 -37.24 -56.30 11.39
CA LYS A 161 -38.27 -55.64 12.19
C LYS A 161 -39.30 -55.01 11.27
N TRP A 162 -40.55 -55.35 11.51
CA TRP A 162 -41.70 -54.83 10.77
C TRP A 162 -42.52 -53.90 11.67
N VAL A 163 -42.99 -52.78 11.12
CA VAL A 163 -43.96 -51.88 11.75
C VAL A 163 -45.19 -51.78 10.86
N ASP A 164 -46.35 -51.62 11.47
CA ASP A 164 -47.60 -51.44 10.73
C ASP A 164 -47.49 -50.24 9.78
N THR A 165 -47.90 -50.43 8.52
CA THR A 165 -47.83 -49.39 7.48
C THR A 165 -48.75 -48.19 7.79
N SER A 166 -49.58 -48.31 8.83
CA SER A 166 -50.36 -47.22 9.40
C SER A 166 -49.57 -46.22 10.26
N GLU A 167 -48.32 -46.50 10.67
CA GLU A 167 -47.46 -45.56 11.43
C GLU A 167 -46.52 -44.76 10.50
N VAL A 168 -47.10 -44.00 9.58
CA VAL A 168 -46.38 -43.03 8.73
C VAL A 168 -46.75 -41.61 9.14
N PHE A 169 -45.75 -40.73 9.22
CA PHE A 169 -45.95 -39.30 9.44
C PHE A 169 -45.92 -38.54 8.13
N THR A 170 -46.78 -37.53 8.04
CA THR A 170 -46.87 -36.63 6.90
C THR A 170 -46.04 -35.38 7.17
N ILE A 171 -45.06 -35.13 6.31
CA ILE A 171 -44.27 -33.92 6.31
C ILE A 171 -44.83 -32.98 5.26
N THR A 172 -45.43 -31.89 5.72
CA THR A 172 -46.02 -30.88 4.86
C THR A 172 -45.02 -29.73 4.68
N PHE A 173 -44.66 -29.44 3.44
CA PHE A 173 -43.81 -28.29 3.11
C PHE A 173 -44.68 -27.10 2.72
N VAL A 174 -44.60 -26.02 3.50
CA VAL A 174 -45.23 -24.73 3.20
C VAL A 174 -44.16 -23.83 2.58
N ALA A 175 -43.99 -23.96 1.26
CA ALA A 175 -43.02 -23.16 0.53
C ALA A 175 -43.42 -21.68 0.47
N GLY A 176 -44.71 -21.35 0.29
CA GLY A 176 -45.13 -19.95 0.11
C GLY A 176 -44.92 -19.43 -1.33
N ASP A 177 -45.38 -18.20 -1.59
CA ASP A 177 -45.24 -17.48 -2.88
C ASP A 177 -45.66 -18.24 -4.16
N GLY A 178 -46.65 -19.14 -4.03
CA GLY A 178 -47.21 -19.89 -5.16
C GLY A 178 -46.36 -21.10 -5.59
N TYR A 179 -45.31 -21.44 -4.84
CA TYR A 179 -44.56 -22.68 -5.03
C TYR A 179 -45.21 -23.83 -4.28
N GLU A 180 -45.32 -24.97 -4.94
CA GLU A 180 -45.78 -26.22 -4.34
C GLU A 180 -44.60 -27.18 -4.20
N VAL A 181 -44.42 -27.72 -2.99
CA VAL A 181 -43.49 -28.81 -2.71
C VAL A 181 -44.33 -30.00 -2.28
N GLU A 182 -44.13 -31.15 -2.91
CA GLU A 182 -44.87 -32.35 -2.57
C GLU A 182 -44.60 -32.76 -1.11
N SER A 183 -45.68 -33.06 -0.38
CA SER A 183 -45.58 -33.59 0.98
C SER A 183 -44.88 -34.94 0.98
N GLN A 184 -44.01 -35.18 1.94
CA GLN A 184 -43.33 -36.46 2.09
C GLN A 184 -44.06 -37.33 3.12
N LYS A 185 -44.14 -38.64 2.87
CA LYS A 185 -44.51 -39.62 3.88
C LYS A 185 -43.26 -40.24 4.45
N VAL A 186 -43.00 -40.00 5.73
CA VAL A 186 -41.81 -40.45 6.43
C VAL A 186 -42.23 -41.48 7.47
N ILE A 187 -41.61 -42.66 7.42
CA ILE A 187 -41.83 -43.74 8.38
C ILE A 187 -41.26 -43.30 9.74
N TYR A 188 -41.90 -43.72 10.83
CA TYR A 188 -41.41 -43.49 12.19
C TYR A 188 -39.88 -43.70 12.34
N SER A 189 -39.18 -42.74 12.94
CA SER A 189 -37.72 -42.76 13.21
C SER A 189 -36.83 -42.71 11.94
N ASN A 190 -37.36 -42.27 10.81
CA ASN A 190 -36.57 -41.91 9.62
C ASN A 190 -36.39 -40.38 9.51
N THR A 191 -35.44 -39.96 8.65
CA THR A 191 -35.19 -38.55 8.31
C THR A 191 -36.03 -38.09 7.12
N VAL A 192 -36.17 -36.77 7.00
CA VAL A 192 -36.84 -36.09 5.88
C VAL A 192 -35.80 -35.82 4.79
N ILE A 193 -36.17 -35.97 3.52
CA ILE A 193 -35.31 -35.57 2.41
C ILE A 193 -35.48 -34.06 2.20
N GLU A 194 -34.40 -33.30 2.19
CA GLU A 194 -34.48 -31.87 1.88
C GLU A 194 -35.01 -31.66 0.45
N PRO A 195 -36.04 -30.82 0.25
CA PRO A 195 -36.54 -30.51 -1.10
C PRO A 195 -35.44 -29.94 -2.01
N GLU A 196 -35.62 -30.08 -3.33
CA GLU A 196 -34.75 -29.38 -4.29
C GLU A 196 -34.77 -27.87 -4.04
N GLU A 197 -33.62 -27.22 -4.27
CA GLU A 197 -33.43 -25.80 -4.00
C GLU A 197 -34.51 -24.95 -4.72
N LEU A 198 -35.40 -24.36 -3.92
CA LEU A 198 -36.40 -23.43 -4.41
C LEU A 198 -35.80 -22.02 -4.59
N LYS A 199 -35.88 -21.51 -5.81
CA LYS A 199 -35.48 -20.15 -6.14
C LYS A 199 -36.44 -19.53 -7.15
N SER A 200 -36.65 -18.22 -7.01
CA SER A 200 -37.31 -17.38 -7.98
C SER A 200 -36.30 -16.44 -8.63
N THR A 201 -36.76 -15.52 -9.48
CA THR A 201 -35.89 -14.45 -9.99
C THR A 201 -35.51 -13.43 -8.93
N ALA A 202 -36.25 -13.33 -7.82
CA ALA A 202 -36.08 -12.27 -6.82
C ALA A 202 -35.78 -12.80 -5.42
N HIS A 203 -36.02 -14.07 -5.12
CA HIS A 203 -35.85 -14.65 -3.79
C HIS A 203 -35.26 -16.07 -3.85
N LYS A 204 -34.59 -16.48 -2.79
CA LYS A 204 -34.13 -17.86 -2.53
C LYS A 204 -34.65 -18.37 -1.19
N VAL A 205 -34.84 -19.68 -1.07
CA VAL A 205 -35.09 -20.30 0.24
C VAL A 205 -33.75 -20.49 0.98
N THR A 206 -33.67 -19.96 2.21
CA THR A 206 -32.47 -20.01 3.07
C THR A 206 -32.54 -21.09 4.16
N GLY A 207 -33.69 -21.75 4.28
CA GLY A 207 -33.91 -22.86 5.19
C GLY A 207 -35.39 -23.12 5.44
N TRP A 208 -35.63 -24.25 6.11
CA TRP A 208 -36.95 -24.72 6.51
C TRP A 208 -37.09 -24.66 8.03
N TYR A 209 -38.26 -24.28 8.53
CA TYR A 209 -38.52 -24.00 9.95
C TYR A 209 -39.76 -24.75 10.42
N THR A 210 -39.76 -25.25 11.65
CA THR A 210 -40.91 -26.02 12.19
C THR A 210 -42.06 -25.13 12.66
N ASP A 211 -41.85 -23.81 12.73
CA ASP A 211 -42.83 -22.81 13.09
C ASP A 211 -43.04 -21.78 11.99
N LYS A 212 -44.26 -21.25 11.89
CA LYS A 212 -44.63 -20.22 10.91
C LYS A 212 -43.87 -18.91 11.09
N GLU A 213 -43.39 -18.66 12.31
CA GLU A 213 -42.69 -17.44 12.69
C GLU A 213 -41.20 -17.50 12.32
N LEU A 214 -40.76 -18.63 11.74
CA LEU A 214 -39.42 -18.88 11.21
C LEU A 214 -38.32 -18.72 12.27
N THR A 215 -38.58 -19.21 13.48
CA THR A 215 -37.67 -19.09 14.63
C THR A 215 -36.91 -20.37 14.96
N ILE A 216 -37.45 -21.55 14.61
CA ILE A 216 -36.87 -22.87 14.89
C ILE A 216 -36.48 -23.54 13.56
N LYS A 217 -35.20 -23.42 13.19
CA LYS A 217 -34.68 -24.03 11.96
C LYS A 217 -34.71 -25.56 12.08
N TYR A 218 -35.23 -26.23 11.07
CA TYR A 218 -35.26 -27.69 10.97
C TYR A 218 -33.90 -28.22 10.49
N ASP A 219 -33.42 -29.28 11.13
CA ASP A 219 -32.24 -30.03 10.71
C ASP A 219 -32.70 -31.33 10.04
N PHE A 220 -32.45 -31.47 8.73
CA PHE A 220 -32.83 -32.64 7.94
C PHE A 220 -32.13 -33.94 8.36
N ASN A 221 -31.13 -33.87 9.26
CA ASN A 221 -30.54 -35.05 9.89
C ASN A 221 -31.33 -35.55 11.11
N SER A 222 -32.38 -34.83 11.53
CA SER A 222 -33.22 -35.22 12.66
C SER A 222 -34.25 -36.28 12.27
N GLU A 223 -34.46 -37.26 13.15
CA GLU A 223 -35.50 -38.27 13.02
C GLU A 223 -36.90 -37.68 13.29
N VAL A 224 -37.91 -38.22 12.59
CA VAL A 224 -39.31 -37.81 12.70
C VAL A 224 -40.08 -38.78 13.60
N TYR A 225 -40.84 -38.24 14.56
CA TYR A 225 -41.71 -39.00 15.47
C TYR A 225 -43.18 -38.54 15.47
N GLU A 226 -43.52 -37.54 14.65
CA GLU A 226 -44.88 -37.01 14.48
C GLU A 226 -45.03 -36.29 13.13
N ASP A 227 -46.25 -35.93 12.75
CA ASP A 227 -46.49 -35.09 11.58
C ASP A 227 -45.81 -33.72 11.76
N LEU A 228 -45.08 -33.25 10.74
CA LEU A 228 -44.41 -31.95 10.75
C LEU A 228 -44.93 -31.06 9.64
N THR A 229 -45.01 -29.76 9.93
CA THR A 229 -45.16 -28.73 8.89
C THR A 229 -43.91 -27.87 8.87
N LEU A 230 -43.22 -27.85 7.74
CA LEU A 230 -41.98 -27.10 7.53
C LEU A 230 -42.25 -25.87 6.67
N TYR A 231 -41.95 -24.68 7.18
CA TYR A 231 -42.15 -23.39 6.53
C TYR A 231 -40.83 -22.89 5.92
N ALA A 232 -40.86 -22.52 4.65
CA ALA A 232 -39.68 -21.98 3.97
C ALA A 232 -39.43 -20.52 4.40
N LYS A 233 -38.17 -20.19 4.66
CA LYS A 233 -37.72 -18.81 4.84
C LYS A 233 -37.14 -18.25 3.54
N TRP A 234 -37.83 -17.31 2.94
CA TRP A 234 -37.37 -16.59 1.76
C TRP A 234 -36.48 -15.42 2.12
N GLU A 235 -35.41 -15.25 1.35
CA GLU A 235 -34.54 -14.08 1.38
C GLU A 235 -34.46 -13.50 -0.04
N GLN A 236 -34.58 -12.19 -0.15
CA GLN A 236 -34.52 -11.49 -1.43
C GLN A 236 -33.08 -11.48 -1.96
N TYR A 237 -32.91 -11.63 -3.26
CA TYR A 237 -31.62 -11.42 -3.90
C TYR A 237 -31.27 -9.95 -3.88
N VAL A 238 -30.08 -9.66 -3.36
CA VAL A 238 -29.42 -8.38 -3.49
C VAL A 238 -28.48 -8.46 -4.68
N TYR A 239 -28.49 -7.43 -5.51
CA TYR A 239 -27.73 -7.32 -6.74
C TYR A 239 -26.75 -6.15 -6.62
N ILE A 240 -25.50 -6.36 -7.02
CA ILE A 240 -24.61 -5.26 -7.36
C ILE A 240 -25.08 -4.65 -8.69
N LEU A 241 -25.47 -3.38 -8.67
CA LEU A 241 -25.89 -2.64 -9.86
C LEU A 241 -24.70 -1.98 -10.56
N SER A 242 -23.74 -1.49 -9.78
CA SER A 242 -22.53 -0.84 -10.29
C SER A 242 -21.38 -0.93 -9.27
N THR A 243 -20.14 -0.88 -9.76
CA THR A 243 -18.95 -0.69 -8.93
C THR A 243 -18.03 0.37 -9.54
N SER A 244 -17.28 1.06 -8.68
CA SER A 244 -16.18 1.93 -9.07
C SER A 244 -15.09 1.87 -8.01
N SER A 245 -13.85 2.20 -8.38
CA SER A 245 -12.76 2.33 -7.41
C SER A 245 -13.10 3.30 -6.29
N ASN A 246 -12.46 3.09 -5.13
CA ASN A 246 -12.61 4.00 -4.00
C ASN A 246 -12.16 5.42 -4.35
N ARG A 247 -12.70 6.42 -3.63
CA ARG A 247 -12.49 7.85 -3.95
C ARG A 247 -11.02 8.25 -3.88
N ASN A 248 -10.26 7.68 -2.95
CA ASN A 248 -8.86 8.00 -2.76
C ASN A 248 -8.01 7.49 -3.93
N TRP A 249 -8.25 6.26 -4.39
CA TRP A 249 -7.61 5.73 -5.60
C TRP A 249 -7.96 6.54 -6.85
N VAL A 250 -9.22 6.96 -6.99
CA VAL A 250 -9.64 7.86 -8.08
C VAL A 250 -8.89 9.19 -7.98
N ALA A 251 -8.79 9.76 -6.78
CA ALA A 251 -8.04 11.00 -6.55
C ALA A 251 -6.55 10.86 -6.89
N TYR A 252 -5.88 9.79 -6.44
CA TYR A 252 -4.51 9.48 -6.84
C TYR A 252 -4.37 9.40 -8.37
N ASN A 253 -5.24 8.64 -9.03
CA ASN A 253 -5.24 8.53 -10.49
C ASN A 253 -5.46 9.86 -11.19
N ASN A 254 -6.32 10.72 -10.64
CA ASN A 254 -6.56 12.07 -11.15
C ASN A 254 -5.34 12.98 -10.92
N ASN A 255 -4.60 12.80 -9.83
CA ASN A 255 -3.39 13.58 -9.56
C ASN A 255 -2.25 13.19 -10.51
N ILE A 256 -2.20 11.93 -10.97
CA ILE A 256 -1.19 11.48 -11.95
C ILE A 256 -1.65 11.60 -13.41
N LYS A 257 -2.95 11.67 -13.72
CA LYS A 257 -3.51 11.81 -15.09
C LYS A 257 -3.88 13.26 -15.41
N GLU A 258 -3.60 13.70 -16.65
CA GLU A 258 -3.92 15.05 -17.12
C GLU A 258 -5.43 15.26 -17.30
N GLN A 259 -6.01 16.26 -16.60
CA GLN A 259 -6.85 17.29 -17.26
C GLN A 259 -7.12 18.55 -16.39
N THR A 260 -6.64 19.67 -16.93
CA THR A 260 -7.11 21.07 -16.94
C THR A 260 -7.24 21.94 -15.68
N ASN A 261 -7.02 21.44 -14.46
CA ASN A 261 -7.00 22.31 -13.27
C ASN A 261 -5.70 22.20 -12.44
N LYS A 262 -4.97 21.08 -12.56
CA LYS A 262 -3.74 20.75 -11.82
C LYS A 262 -2.60 20.22 -12.71
N GLU A 263 -2.71 20.40 -14.02
CA GLU A 263 -1.82 19.84 -15.07
C GLU A 263 -0.31 20.17 -14.94
N ILE A 264 0.11 20.96 -13.95
CA ILE A 264 1.44 21.57 -13.85
C ILE A 264 1.99 21.52 -12.41
N GLU A 265 1.36 20.76 -11.51
CA GLU A 265 1.67 20.78 -10.07
C GLU A 265 2.93 19.94 -9.77
N TYR A 266 2.90 18.63 -10.00
CA TYR A 266 4.05 17.74 -9.77
C TYR A 266 4.91 17.54 -11.02
N ILE A 267 6.24 17.46 -10.85
CA ILE A 267 7.22 17.30 -11.93
C ILE A 267 7.38 15.83 -12.33
N ASP A 268 7.49 14.94 -11.34
CA ASP A 268 7.51 13.49 -11.53
C ASP A 268 6.11 12.91 -11.24
N ARG A 269 5.63 11.98 -12.06
CA ARG A 269 4.34 11.28 -11.85
C ARG A 269 4.49 9.77 -11.99
N THR A 270 5.72 9.27 -11.97
CA THR A 270 6.05 7.87 -12.25
C THR A 270 6.01 6.97 -11.02
N GLN A 271 5.97 7.55 -9.81
CA GLN A 271 5.89 6.77 -8.57
C GLN A 271 4.61 5.93 -8.54
N ALA A 272 4.77 4.64 -8.22
CA ALA A 272 3.68 3.75 -7.88
C ALA A 272 2.93 4.24 -6.62
N TYR A 273 1.70 3.78 -6.46
CA TYR A 273 0.94 4.02 -5.24
C TYR A 273 1.56 3.23 -4.10
N MET A 274 2.16 3.93 -3.13
CA MET A 274 2.80 3.30 -1.98
C MET A 274 1.75 2.85 -0.98
N VAL A 275 1.98 1.69 -0.37
CA VAL A 275 1.15 1.13 0.69
C VAL A 275 2.07 0.58 1.78
N GLY A 276 1.79 0.96 3.01
CA GLY A 276 2.41 0.43 4.22
C GLY A 276 1.87 -0.95 4.61
N ASP A 277 2.65 -1.73 5.32
CA ASP A 277 2.28 -3.03 5.90
C ASP A 277 1.97 -2.97 7.41
N ASP A 278 2.29 -1.89 8.11
CA ASP A 278 2.09 -1.80 9.57
C ASP A 278 0.61 -1.75 10.00
N ASN A 279 -0.30 -1.49 9.05
CA ASN A 279 -1.74 -1.51 9.28
C ASN A 279 -2.53 -1.76 7.98
N GLY A 280 -3.79 -2.16 8.12
CA GLY A 280 -4.64 -2.48 6.98
C GLY A 280 -4.82 -1.34 5.95
N TRP A 281 -4.57 -1.67 4.68
CA TRP A 281 -4.81 -0.80 3.54
C TRP A 281 -6.28 -0.78 3.10
N LYS A 282 -6.91 0.40 3.05
CA LYS A 282 -8.32 0.60 2.69
C LYS A 282 -8.53 0.58 1.17
N VAL A 283 -9.11 -0.51 0.67
CA VAL A 283 -9.33 -0.75 -0.77
C VAL A 283 -10.79 -0.99 -1.16
N LEU A 284 -11.72 -0.98 -0.21
CA LEU A 284 -13.14 -1.28 -0.50
C LEU A 284 -13.67 -0.37 -1.63
N PRO A 285 -14.23 -0.94 -2.72
CA PRO A 285 -14.75 -0.15 -3.82
C PRO A 285 -16.04 0.56 -3.41
N ILE A 286 -16.44 1.56 -4.19
CA ILE A 286 -17.80 2.09 -4.12
C ILE A 286 -18.68 1.15 -4.94
N TYR A 287 -19.83 0.77 -4.39
CA TYR A 287 -20.78 -0.09 -5.08
C TYR A 287 -22.21 0.33 -4.77
N GLU A 288 -23.10 0.10 -5.74
CA GLU A 288 -24.53 0.33 -5.60
C GLU A 288 -25.23 -1.02 -5.52
N LEU A 289 -26.08 -1.19 -4.51
CA LEU A 289 -26.84 -2.42 -4.33
C LEU A 289 -28.33 -2.17 -4.57
N GLY A 290 -29.00 -3.16 -5.14
CA GLY A 290 -30.44 -3.11 -5.34
C GLY A 290 -31.12 -4.47 -5.18
N ILE A 291 -32.41 -4.41 -4.91
CA ILE A 291 -33.31 -5.56 -4.83
C ILE A 291 -34.38 -5.42 -5.91
N LEU A 292 -34.80 -6.52 -6.54
CA LEU A 292 -35.87 -6.46 -7.53
C LEU A 292 -37.18 -6.01 -6.87
N ASN A 293 -37.84 -5.01 -7.44
CA ASN A 293 -39.15 -4.55 -6.98
C ASN A 293 -40.19 -5.67 -7.06
N THR A 294 -41.37 -5.47 -6.47
CA THR A 294 -42.44 -6.50 -6.44
C THR A 294 -42.91 -6.91 -7.84
N ALA A 295 -42.79 -6.03 -8.85
CA ALA A 295 -43.14 -6.32 -10.24
C ALA A 295 -42.04 -7.08 -11.02
N GLY A 296 -40.82 -7.14 -10.49
CA GLY A 296 -39.67 -7.79 -11.10
C GLY A 296 -39.08 -7.06 -12.31
N ASP A 297 -39.42 -5.79 -12.53
CA ASP A 297 -39.05 -5.01 -13.72
C ASP A 297 -38.05 -3.87 -13.44
N ALA A 298 -37.85 -3.49 -12.17
CA ALA A 298 -36.88 -2.49 -11.75
C ALA A 298 -36.21 -2.87 -10.42
N PHE A 299 -35.16 -2.12 -10.04
CA PHE A 299 -34.45 -2.27 -8.78
C PHE A 299 -34.81 -1.15 -7.80
N ASP A 300 -35.12 -1.52 -6.56
CA ASP A 300 -35.20 -0.62 -5.41
C ASP A 300 -33.85 -0.59 -4.69
N GLU A 301 -33.50 0.56 -4.09
CA GLU A 301 -32.21 0.77 -3.40
C GLU A 301 -32.07 -0.14 -2.18
N TYR A 302 -30.87 -0.71 -1.99
CA TYR A 302 -30.51 -1.50 -0.82
C TYR A 302 -29.26 -0.93 -0.15
N THR A 303 -29.30 -0.74 1.18
CA THR A 303 -28.24 -0.06 1.94
C THR A 303 -27.41 -1.01 2.83
N GLY A 304 -27.49 -2.31 2.61
CA GLY A 304 -26.71 -3.29 3.37
C GLY A 304 -25.24 -3.36 2.93
N VAL A 305 -24.46 -4.17 3.63
CA VAL A 305 -23.04 -4.41 3.33
C VAL A 305 -22.90 -5.54 2.31
N TRP A 306 -21.97 -5.38 1.37
CA TRP A 306 -21.56 -6.44 0.45
C TRP A 306 -20.16 -6.94 0.81
N HIS A 307 -19.89 -8.22 0.55
CA HIS A 307 -18.59 -8.84 0.81
C HIS A 307 -17.80 -9.03 -0.48
N PHE A 308 -16.50 -8.84 -0.39
CA PHE A 308 -15.56 -9.07 -1.48
C PHE A 308 -14.54 -10.12 -1.07
N THR A 309 -13.92 -10.74 -2.06
CA THR A 309 -12.65 -11.47 -1.94
C THR A 309 -11.61 -10.75 -2.82
N TYR A 310 -10.37 -11.21 -2.84
CA TYR A 310 -9.31 -10.61 -3.66
C TYR A 310 -8.54 -11.66 -4.46
N ASN A 311 -7.96 -11.22 -5.58
CA ASN A 311 -6.87 -11.92 -6.25
C ASN A 311 -5.62 -11.04 -6.21
N LEU A 312 -4.48 -11.64 -5.90
CA LEU A 312 -3.19 -10.96 -5.82
C LEU A 312 -2.27 -11.38 -6.96
N TYR A 313 -1.52 -10.43 -7.51
CA TYR A 313 -0.53 -10.65 -8.55
C TYR A 313 0.75 -9.86 -8.23
N GLU A 314 1.91 -10.45 -8.43
CA GLU A 314 3.22 -9.82 -8.26
C GLU A 314 3.81 -9.44 -9.63
N LEU A 315 4.42 -8.26 -9.72
CA LEU A 315 5.16 -7.84 -10.90
C LEU A 315 6.50 -8.59 -10.96
N ILE A 316 6.68 -9.44 -11.98
CA ILE A 316 7.93 -10.17 -12.24
C ILE A 316 8.43 -9.77 -13.64
N GLY A 317 9.52 -9.01 -13.68
CA GLY A 317 9.98 -8.37 -14.92
C GLY A 317 9.01 -7.26 -15.34
N GLU A 318 8.27 -7.47 -16.43
CA GLU A 318 7.28 -6.52 -16.97
C GLU A 318 5.84 -7.03 -16.86
N GLU A 319 5.62 -8.23 -16.31
CA GLU A 319 4.30 -8.88 -16.27
C GLU A 319 3.82 -9.15 -14.83
N TYR A 320 2.52 -8.97 -14.59
CA TYR A 320 1.88 -9.32 -13.31
C TYR A 320 1.46 -10.79 -13.32
N VAL A 321 2.12 -11.59 -12.49
CA VAL A 321 1.88 -13.04 -12.35
C VAL A 321 1.02 -13.30 -11.12
N LYS A 322 -0.03 -14.13 -11.27
CA LYS A 322 -0.95 -14.44 -10.15
C LYS A 322 -0.19 -15.18 -9.03
N VAL A 323 -0.35 -14.71 -7.80
CA VAL A 323 0.19 -15.36 -6.61
C VAL A 323 -0.67 -16.59 -6.28
N SER A 324 -0.03 -17.76 -6.19
CA SER A 324 -0.73 -19.04 -5.97
C SER A 324 -1.12 -19.31 -4.52
N ASP A 325 -0.40 -18.69 -3.58
CA ASP A 325 -0.63 -18.77 -2.13
C ASP A 325 -0.50 -17.35 -1.57
N ASP A 326 -1.61 -16.63 -1.59
CA ASP A 326 -1.68 -15.22 -1.20
C ASP A 326 -1.53 -15.02 0.31
N GLY A 327 -1.84 -16.04 1.12
CA GLY A 327 -1.60 -16.06 2.58
C GLY A 327 -0.12 -15.93 2.98
N VAL A 328 0.81 -16.00 2.02
CA VAL A 328 2.22 -15.67 2.25
C VAL A 328 2.44 -14.15 2.28
N LEU A 329 1.71 -13.38 1.47
CA LEU A 329 1.90 -11.94 1.29
C LEU A 329 0.85 -11.10 2.02
N VAL A 330 -0.26 -11.70 2.45
CA VAL A 330 -1.37 -11.03 3.13
C VAL A 330 -1.66 -11.78 4.43
N ASP A 331 -1.47 -11.12 5.56
CA ASP A 331 -1.73 -11.68 6.88
C ASP A 331 -3.24 -11.74 7.18
N SER A 332 -4.00 -10.74 6.73
CA SER A 332 -5.46 -10.73 6.88
C SER A 332 -6.19 -9.85 5.86
N PHE A 333 -7.48 -10.15 5.65
CA PHE A 333 -8.38 -9.34 4.83
C PHE A 333 -9.76 -9.20 5.48
N ASP A 334 -10.15 -7.96 5.81
CA ASP A 334 -11.50 -7.63 6.24
C ASP A 334 -12.39 -7.42 5.01
N LYS A 335 -13.19 -8.44 4.68
CA LYS A 335 -14.07 -8.43 3.51
C LYS A 335 -15.23 -7.43 3.54
N GLU A 336 -15.56 -6.89 4.72
CA GLU A 336 -16.62 -5.88 4.89
C GLU A 336 -16.06 -4.47 4.75
N LYS A 337 -14.88 -4.24 5.34
CA LYS A 337 -14.22 -2.92 5.32
C LYS A 337 -13.24 -2.76 4.17
N GLY A 338 -12.93 -3.84 3.46
CA GLY A 338 -11.88 -3.89 2.45
C GLY A 338 -10.53 -3.43 2.99
N LEU A 339 -10.11 -3.98 4.14
CA LEU A 339 -8.79 -3.74 4.72
C LEU A 339 -7.87 -4.91 4.39
N ILE A 340 -6.79 -4.68 3.65
CA ILE A 340 -5.76 -5.69 3.38
C ILE A 340 -4.57 -5.42 4.28
N ASP A 341 -4.20 -6.40 5.10
CA ASP A 341 -3.03 -6.35 5.97
C ASP A 341 -1.90 -7.15 5.30
N PHE A 342 -0.86 -6.46 4.84
CA PHE A 342 0.26 -7.11 4.14
C PHE A 342 1.26 -7.68 5.15
N SER A 343 1.89 -8.79 4.80
CA SER A 343 2.97 -9.36 5.62
C SER A 343 4.33 -8.78 5.25
N ASP A 344 5.35 -8.98 6.10
CA ASP A 344 6.75 -8.63 5.80
C ASP A 344 7.24 -9.20 4.45
N ALA A 345 6.69 -10.34 4.00
CA ALA A 345 7.07 -10.95 2.73
C ALA A 345 6.60 -10.13 1.51
N ALA A 346 5.65 -9.21 1.70
CA ALA A 346 5.20 -8.29 0.67
C ALA A 346 6.15 -7.10 0.45
N LEU A 347 7.02 -6.79 1.41
CA LEU A 347 7.90 -5.63 1.39
C LEU A 347 8.73 -5.52 0.11
N GLY A 348 8.70 -4.34 -0.50
CA GLY A 348 9.41 -4.01 -1.74
C GLY A 348 8.73 -4.53 -3.02
N LYS A 349 7.69 -5.36 -2.92
CA LYS A 349 6.99 -5.90 -4.10
C LYS A 349 6.04 -4.88 -4.72
N SER A 350 5.96 -4.90 -6.05
CA SER A 350 4.90 -4.23 -6.80
C SER A 350 3.77 -5.22 -7.07
N LEU A 351 2.57 -4.88 -6.62
CA LEU A 351 1.42 -5.79 -6.60
C LEU A 351 0.25 -5.20 -7.40
N LYS A 352 -0.50 -6.10 -8.06
CA LYS A 352 -1.83 -5.82 -8.60
C LYS A 352 -2.85 -6.56 -7.74
N VAL A 353 -3.80 -5.83 -7.20
CA VAL A 353 -4.89 -6.35 -6.36
C VAL A 353 -6.20 -6.23 -7.11
N GLU A 354 -6.92 -7.33 -7.28
CA GLU A 354 -8.26 -7.36 -7.89
C GLU A 354 -9.29 -7.75 -6.84
N LEU A 355 -10.20 -6.84 -6.48
CA LEU A 355 -11.32 -7.17 -5.60
C LEU A 355 -12.47 -7.78 -6.41
N VAL A 356 -12.91 -8.95 -5.99
CA VAL A 356 -13.96 -9.74 -6.64
C VAL A 356 -15.17 -9.83 -5.71
N PRO A 357 -16.37 -9.44 -6.13
CA PRO A 357 -17.56 -9.55 -5.28
C PRO A 357 -17.93 -11.01 -4.99
N GLU A 358 -18.29 -11.30 -3.74
CA GLU A 358 -18.86 -12.59 -3.34
C GLU A 358 -20.38 -12.62 -3.56
N TYR A 359 -21.01 -13.79 -3.44
CA TYR A 359 -22.49 -13.96 -3.41
C TYR A 359 -23.27 -13.44 -4.63
N LEU A 360 -22.62 -13.28 -5.77
CA LEU A 360 -23.30 -12.89 -7.01
C LEU A 360 -24.37 -13.91 -7.41
N THR A 361 -25.50 -13.40 -7.90
CA THR A 361 -26.59 -14.23 -8.43
C THR A 361 -26.16 -14.94 -9.71
N SER A 362 -26.82 -16.05 -10.08
CA SER A 362 -26.52 -16.77 -11.33
C SER A 362 -26.61 -15.89 -12.60
N LYS A 363 -27.40 -14.80 -12.56
CA LYS A 363 -27.47 -13.80 -13.64
C LYS A 363 -26.19 -12.94 -13.74
N GLN A 364 -25.49 -12.74 -12.63
CA GLN A 364 -24.26 -11.94 -12.53
C GLN A 364 -22.99 -12.79 -12.54
N SER A 365 -23.08 -14.08 -12.22
CA SER A 365 -21.93 -14.98 -12.05
C SER A 365 -21.36 -15.56 -13.34
N THR A 366 -21.65 -15.00 -14.52
CA THR A 366 -20.97 -15.39 -15.76
C THR A 366 -19.65 -14.63 -15.92
N ASN A 367 -18.64 -15.23 -16.57
CA ASN A 367 -17.31 -14.59 -16.71
C ASN A 367 -17.35 -13.16 -17.28
N GLU A 368 -18.24 -12.90 -18.24
CA GLU A 368 -18.41 -11.56 -18.84
C GLU A 368 -19.14 -10.57 -17.92
N GLN A 369 -19.94 -11.05 -16.97
CA GLN A 369 -20.69 -10.19 -16.05
C GLN A 369 -19.89 -9.93 -14.77
N ILE A 370 -19.19 -10.94 -14.22
CA ILE A 370 -18.34 -10.77 -13.03
C ILE A 370 -17.26 -9.71 -13.28
N SER A 371 -16.62 -9.74 -14.46
CA SER A 371 -15.52 -8.81 -14.80
C SER A 371 -15.93 -7.33 -14.75
N LYS A 372 -17.21 -7.02 -14.93
CA LYS A 372 -17.73 -5.63 -14.83
C LYS A 372 -17.75 -5.10 -13.40
N TYR A 373 -17.72 -6.01 -12.42
CA TYR A 373 -17.78 -5.67 -11.01
C TYR A 373 -16.42 -5.78 -10.30
N ILE A 374 -15.39 -6.32 -10.98
CA ILE A 374 -14.02 -6.40 -10.44
C ILE A 374 -13.39 -5.02 -10.46
N VAL A 375 -12.77 -4.64 -9.34
CA VAL A 375 -12.00 -3.39 -9.21
C VAL A 375 -10.53 -3.72 -9.01
N THR A 376 -9.67 -3.10 -9.81
CA THR A 376 -8.22 -3.35 -9.82
C THR A 376 -7.44 -2.16 -9.26
N TYR A 377 -6.45 -2.47 -8.45
CA TYR A 377 -5.49 -1.53 -7.86
C TYR A 377 -4.06 -1.98 -8.16
N TYR A 378 -3.13 -1.04 -8.22
CA TYR A 378 -1.70 -1.28 -8.39
C TYR A 378 -0.95 -0.54 -7.30
N CYS A 379 -0.07 -1.22 -6.57
CA CYS A 379 0.66 -0.61 -5.47
C CYS A 379 2.08 -1.17 -5.34
N GLN A 380 2.91 -0.45 -4.60
CA GLN A 380 4.18 -0.96 -4.08
C GLN A 380 4.09 -1.01 -2.56
N VAL A 381 4.41 -2.16 -1.97
CA VAL A 381 4.37 -2.34 -0.52
C VAL A 381 5.71 -1.92 0.09
N VAL A 382 5.65 -1.15 1.18
CA VAL A 382 6.80 -0.70 1.96
C VAL A 382 6.53 -0.90 3.44
N ASP A 383 7.60 -0.97 4.22
CA ASP A 383 7.54 -0.99 5.67
C ASP A 383 6.96 0.35 6.12
N GLY A 384 5.83 0.38 6.83
CA GLY A 384 5.31 1.65 7.34
C GLY A 384 3.81 1.75 7.52
N PHE A 385 3.39 2.92 8.02
CA PHE A 385 2.03 3.21 8.44
C PHE A 385 1.20 3.90 7.35
N ASN A 386 0.02 3.35 7.06
CA ASN A 386 -0.98 3.96 6.19
C ASN A 386 -1.80 5.02 6.97
N ALA A 387 -1.57 6.30 6.67
CA ALA A 387 -2.27 7.44 7.25
C ALA A 387 -3.51 7.85 6.43
N TYR A 388 -4.65 7.97 7.13
CA TYR A 388 -5.95 8.33 6.54
C TYR A 388 -6.56 9.60 7.15
N THR A 389 -6.04 10.06 8.29
CA THR A 389 -6.58 11.16 9.09
C THR A 389 -5.45 12.01 9.67
N ALA A 390 -5.75 13.23 10.10
CA ALA A 390 -4.77 14.07 10.78
C ALA A 390 -4.30 13.48 12.13
N LEU A 391 -5.12 12.65 12.77
CA LEU A 391 -4.74 11.95 13.99
C LEU A 391 -3.62 10.93 13.74
N ASP A 392 -3.63 10.28 12.58
CA ASP A 392 -2.59 9.30 12.19
C ASP A 392 -1.20 9.94 12.07
N LEU A 393 -1.13 11.25 11.77
CA LEU A 393 0.13 11.98 11.68
C LEU A 393 0.84 12.12 13.04
N ALA A 394 0.17 11.82 14.16
CA ALA A 394 0.81 11.74 15.47
C ALA A 394 1.99 10.74 15.49
N TYR A 395 1.99 9.73 14.61
CA TYR A 395 3.10 8.78 14.50
C TYR A 395 4.33 9.33 13.79
N LEU A 396 4.25 10.51 13.18
CA LEU A 396 5.44 11.27 12.78
C LEU A 396 6.28 11.64 14.00
N ASP A 397 5.62 11.92 15.12
CA ASP A 397 6.30 12.35 16.33
C ASP A 397 6.98 11.16 17.03
N ASN A 398 8.30 11.22 17.14
CA ASN A 398 9.10 10.24 17.87
C ASN A 398 10.07 10.88 18.87
N ARG A 399 9.87 12.15 19.22
CA ARG A 399 10.88 12.93 19.94
C ARG A 399 11.37 12.24 21.22
N PRO A 400 12.64 12.41 21.61
CA PRO A 400 13.22 11.88 22.83
C PRO A 400 12.53 12.39 24.09
N ALA A 401 12.62 11.63 25.18
CA ALA A 401 11.97 11.95 26.44
C ALA A 401 12.54 13.20 27.15
N ASP A 402 13.72 13.66 26.76
CA ASP A 402 14.39 14.85 27.28
C ASP A 402 14.14 16.11 26.43
N GLU A 403 13.40 16.01 25.33
CA GLU A 403 13.06 17.14 24.48
C GLU A 403 11.68 17.73 24.80
N GLU A 404 11.54 19.04 24.59
CA GLU A 404 10.30 19.77 24.82
C GLU A 404 9.16 19.27 23.92
N GLY A 405 7.96 19.17 24.49
CA GLY A 405 6.77 18.63 23.80
C GLY A 405 6.63 17.11 23.89
N TYR A 406 7.56 16.38 24.52
CA TYR A 406 7.47 14.91 24.64
C TYR A 406 6.26 14.49 25.46
N ASP A 407 6.13 15.03 26.67
CA ASP A 407 5.04 14.68 27.59
C ASP A 407 3.68 15.05 27.00
N GLU A 408 3.62 16.17 26.27
CA GLU A 408 2.44 16.65 25.53
C GLU A 408 1.99 15.65 24.46
N TRP A 409 2.93 15.11 23.68
CA TRP A 409 2.64 14.09 22.67
C TRP A 409 2.27 12.74 23.31
N VAL A 410 2.88 12.35 24.43
CA VAL A 410 2.49 11.16 25.18
C VAL A 410 1.06 11.30 25.72
N GLU A 411 0.70 12.44 26.31
CA GLU A 411 -0.67 12.73 26.75
C GLU A 411 -1.64 12.68 25.57
N PHE A 412 -1.32 13.35 24.46
CA PHE A 412 -2.17 13.40 23.27
C PHE A 412 -2.41 12.01 22.66
N LYS A 413 -1.36 11.21 22.49
CA LYS A 413 -1.48 9.84 21.95
C LYS A 413 -2.32 8.96 22.90
N THR A 414 -2.09 9.06 24.21
CA THR A 414 -2.86 8.30 25.22
C THR A 414 -4.35 8.65 25.17
N LEU A 415 -4.69 9.94 25.13
CA LEU A 415 -6.09 10.40 25.08
C LEU A 415 -6.82 9.95 23.82
N ASN A 416 -6.09 9.76 22.72
CA ASN A 416 -6.63 9.35 21.44
C ASN A 416 -6.48 7.85 21.14
N ASN A 417 -6.09 7.03 22.14
CA ASN A 417 -5.86 5.59 22.02
C ASN A 417 -4.84 5.21 20.93
N LEU A 418 -3.78 6.01 20.77
CA LEU A 418 -2.64 5.71 19.91
C LEU A 418 -1.51 5.07 20.71
N ASP A 419 -0.69 4.25 20.06
CA ASP A 419 0.48 3.64 20.70
C ASP A 419 1.59 4.68 20.89
N VAL A 420 1.90 5.00 22.15
CA VAL A 420 2.93 5.97 22.51
C VAL A 420 4.36 5.52 22.15
N ASN A 421 4.59 4.21 21.97
CA ASN A 421 5.89 3.63 21.71
C ASN A 421 6.10 3.19 20.27
N TYR A 422 5.03 3.16 19.45
CA TYR A 422 5.14 2.79 18.05
C TYR A 422 5.87 3.89 17.25
N ARG A 423 6.77 3.46 16.36
CA ARG A 423 7.69 4.30 15.60
C ARG A 423 7.76 3.76 14.17
N PRO A 424 6.98 4.31 13.22
CA PRO A 424 6.99 3.81 11.86
C PRO A 424 8.31 4.14 11.15
N THR A 425 8.78 3.24 10.29
CA THR A 425 9.87 3.53 9.36
C THR A 425 9.41 4.48 8.26
N ASN A 426 8.16 4.38 7.84
CA ASN A 426 7.55 5.28 6.87
C ASN A 426 6.12 5.66 7.24
N VAL A 427 5.69 6.87 6.90
CA VAL A 427 4.28 7.30 6.96
C VAL A 427 3.80 7.59 5.54
N ILE A 428 2.69 6.96 5.15
CA ILE A 428 2.15 7.00 3.79
C ILE A 428 0.76 7.61 3.81
N LEU A 429 0.56 8.73 3.11
CA LEU A 429 -0.75 9.36 2.98
C LEU A 429 -1.59 8.58 1.96
N HIS A 430 -2.84 8.30 2.34
CA HIS A 430 -3.84 7.69 1.45
C HIS A 430 -4.99 8.62 1.11
N THR A 431 -4.97 9.86 1.61
CA THR A 431 -5.99 10.87 1.33
C THR A 431 -5.44 12.26 1.60
N ASN A 432 -6.17 13.30 1.21
CA ASN A 432 -5.86 14.67 1.61
C ASN A 432 -6.13 14.83 3.10
N ILE A 433 -5.14 15.28 3.85
CA ILE A 433 -5.21 15.46 5.31
C ILE A 433 -5.17 16.95 5.62
N GLN A 434 -6.17 17.45 6.33
CA GLN A 434 -6.17 18.78 6.91
C GLN A 434 -5.86 18.69 8.41
N VAL A 435 -4.78 19.35 8.83
CA VAL A 435 -4.38 19.49 10.23
C VAL A 435 -5.05 20.73 10.80
N THR A 436 -5.74 20.54 11.92
CA THR A 436 -6.38 21.59 12.70
C THR A 436 -5.81 21.62 14.11
N LYS A 437 -6.14 22.65 14.89
CA LYS A 437 -5.75 22.75 16.31
C LYS A 437 -6.09 21.49 17.12
N GLU A 438 -7.21 20.83 16.83
CA GLU A 438 -7.66 19.63 17.56
C GLU A 438 -6.85 18.37 17.24
N ASN A 439 -6.01 18.41 16.20
CA ASN A 439 -5.16 17.28 15.81
C ASN A 439 -3.75 17.37 16.41
N LEU A 440 -3.53 18.33 17.30
CA LEU A 440 -2.24 18.65 17.90
C LEU A 440 -2.39 18.73 19.43
N PRO A 441 -1.31 18.53 20.19
CA PRO A 441 -1.32 18.75 21.64
C PRO A 441 -1.83 20.14 21.99
N LYS A 442 -2.82 20.22 22.90
CA LYS A 442 -3.45 21.49 23.30
C LYS A 442 -2.44 22.49 23.87
N GLN A 443 -1.37 21.99 24.49
CA GLN A 443 -0.29 22.76 25.11
C GLN A 443 0.52 23.55 24.10
N PHE A 444 0.51 23.18 22.82
CA PHE A 444 1.16 23.93 21.75
C PHE A 444 0.46 25.26 21.46
N PHE A 445 -0.71 25.50 22.06
CA PHE A 445 -1.49 26.72 21.91
C PHE A 445 -1.61 27.42 23.25
N TYR A 446 -1.80 28.74 23.20
CA TYR A 446 -2.22 29.49 24.38
C TYR A 446 -3.68 29.18 24.71
N ASN A 447 -3.95 28.80 25.96
CA ASN A 447 -5.28 28.45 26.45
C ASN A 447 -5.71 29.37 27.60
N GLU A 448 -7.03 29.41 27.84
CA GLU A 448 -7.56 30.18 28.96
C GLU A 448 -7.06 29.61 30.29
N GLY A 449 -6.42 30.45 31.10
CA GLY A 449 -5.89 30.09 32.41
C GLY A 449 -4.41 29.67 32.41
N ASP A 450 -3.74 29.67 31.26
CA ASP A 450 -2.29 29.51 31.21
C ASP A 450 -1.60 30.64 32.00
N ALA A 451 -0.55 30.30 32.74
CA ALA A 451 0.11 31.23 33.67
C ALA A 451 0.80 32.41 32.94
N ASP A 452 1.13 32.21 31.67
CA ASP A 452 1.79 33.17 30.76
C ASP A 452 0.80 33.93 29.85
N LEU A 453 -0.51 33.72 30.01
CA LEU A 453 -1.55 34.47 29.31
C LEU A 453 -2.56 35.07 30.29
N LEU A 454 -2.35 36.32 30.68
CA LEU A 454 -3.24 37.00 31.63
C LEU A 454 -4.37 37.75 30.88
N PRO A 455 -5.63 37.72 31.36
CA PRO A 455 -6.73 38.50 30.77
C PRO A 455 -6.51 40.02 30.70
N THR A 456 -5.49 40.53 31.39
CA THR A 456 -5.07 41.94 31.38
C THR A 456 -4.03 42.25 30.31
N ASP A 457 -3.45 41.25 29.65
CA ASP A 457 -2.44 41.45 28.62
C ASP A 457 -3.03 42.19 27.42
N SER A 458 -2.28 43.14 26.87
CA SER A 458 -2.77 43.98 25.77
C SER A 458 -3.06 43.22 24.49
N ASP A 459 -2.46 42.04 24.31
CA ASP A 459 -2.66 41.14 23.17
C ASP A 459 -3.49 39.90 23.51
N TYR A 460 -4.08 39.81 24.72
CA TYR A 460 -4.82 38.62 25.19
C TYR A 460 -5.81 38.08 24.15
N ALA A 461 -6.61 38.96 23.54
CA ALA A 461 -7.66 38.56 22.59
C ALA A 461 -7.12 37.94 21.29
N ARG A 462 -5.91 38.32 20.84
CA ARG A 462 -5.30 37.72 19.64
C ARG A 462 -4.45 36.50 19.98
N THR A 463 -3.89 36.46 21.19
CA THR A 463 -3.03 35.37 21.64
C THR A 463 -3.82 34.15 22.10
N LEU A 464 -4.99 34.35 22.71
CA LEU A 464 -5.85 33.23 23.11
C LEU A 464 -6.17 32.32 21.92
N GLY A 465 -5.76 31.06 22.01
CA GLY A 465 -5.93 30.05 20.97
C GLY A 465 -4.87 30.07 19.86
N SER A 466 -3.95 31.03 19.86
CA SER A 466 -2.83 31.07 18.91
C SER A 466 -1.80 30.00 19.21
N LEU A 467 -0.98 29.66 18.20
CA LEU A 467 0.13 28.74 18.40
C LEU A 467 1.22 29.44 19.23
N ARG A 468 1.92 28.68 20.07
CA ARG A 468 3.12 29.12 20.80
C ARG A 468 4.33 29.09 19.87
N ASP A 469 5.34 29.88 20.21
CA ASP A 469 6.59 29.94 19.44
C ASP A 469 7.46 28.71 19.68
N TYR A 470 8.40 28.43 18.77
CA TYR A 470 9.34 27.30 18.84
C TYR A 470 8.71 25.92 19.01
N VAL A 471 7.43 25.78 18.63
CA VAL A 471 6.77 24.48 18.65
C VAL A 471 7.09 23.74 17.36
N ASN A 472 7.77 22.61 17.49
CA ASN A 472 7.81 21.58 16.46
C ASN A 472 6.50 20.80 16.53
N LEU A 473 5.58 21.02 15.58
CA LEU A 473 4.29 20.34 15.55
C LEU A 473 4.51 18.83 15.50
N TYR A 474 5.23 18.35 14.48
CA TYR A 474 5.64 16.95 14.36
C TYR A 474 7.16 16.89 14.32
N GLN A 475 7.76 16.08 15.20
CA GLN A 475 9.20 15.93 15.26
C GLN A 475 9.63 14.49 15.07
N HIS A 476 10.47 14.25 14.07
CA HIS A 476 11.05 12.94 13.80
C HIS A 476 12.58 12.98 13.87
N ASN A 477 13.15 12.34 14.89
CA ASN A 477 14.57 12.13 15.09
C ASN A 477 15.01 10.83 14.41
N ALA A 478 15.88 10.93 13.40
CA ALA A 478 16.26 9.83 12.51
C ALA A 478 17.62 9.18 12.83
N VAL A 479 18.03 9.11 14.10
CA VAL A 479 19.37 8.61 14.48
C VAL A 479 19.60 7.16 14.02
N GLY A 480 20.60 6.94 13.16
CA GLY A 480 21.01 5.63 12.66
C GLY A 480 20.00 4.91 11.76
N ASN A 481 18.91 5.57 11.37
CA ASN A 481 17.78 4.97 10.65
C ASN A 481 17.39 5.81 9.43
N GLU A 482 16.64 5.18 8.52
CA GLU A 482 15.99 5.86 7.41
C GLU A 482 14.50 6.02 7.71
N PHE A 483 14.00 7.26 7.57
CA PHE A 483 12.58 7.59 7.69
C PHE A 483 12.04 8.11 6.36
N GLY A 484 10.81 7.72 6.00
CA GLY A 484 10.12 8.21 4.82
C GLY A 484 8.72 8.78 5.10
N LEU A 485 8.42 9.90 4.47
CA LEU A 485 7.08 10.49 4.42
C LEU A 485 6.62 10.57 2.96
N TYR A 486 5.66 9.72 2.59
CA TYR A 486 5.18 9.55 1.22
C TYR A 486 3.76 10.05 1.05
N GLY A 487 3.53 10.92 0.09
CA GLY A 487 2.23 11.55 -0.09
C GLY A 487 1.25 10.84 -0.98
N ASN A 488 1.71 9.93 -1.86
CA ASN A 488 0.89 9.45 -2.97
C ASN A 488 0.17 10.60 -3.72
N TYR A 489 0.85 11.75 -3.87
CA TYR A 489 0.32 12.98 -4.46
C TYR A 489 -0.87 13.61 -3.74
N PHE A 490 -1.14 13.24 -2.47
CA PHE A 490 -2.14 13.88 -1.63
C PHE A 490 -1.59 15.13 -0.93
N ASN A 491 -2.53 15.90 -0.38
CA ASN A 491 -2.22 17.14 0.30
C ASN A 491 -2.08 16.93 1.82
N LEU A 492 -1.13 17.65 2.42
CA LEU A 492 -1.06 17.92 3.85
C LEU A 492 -1.31 19.42 4.06
N ASP A 493 -2.50 19.76 4.56
CA ASP A 493 -3.00 21.12 4.70
C ASP A 493 -2.94 21.59 6.16
N THR A 494 -2.10 22.57 6.44
CA THR A 494 -1.92 23.22 7.74
C THR A 494 -2.42 24.67 7.73
N SER A 495 -3.13 25.11 6.68
CA SER A 495 -3.58 26.49 6.51
C SER A 495 -4.52 27.00 7.61
N THR A 496 -5.18 26.07 8.30
CA THR A 496 -6.11 26.37 9.40
C THR A 496 -5.45 26.38 10.77
N VAL A 497 -4.18 25.95 10.87
CA VAL A 497 -3.42 26.03 12.12
C VAL A 497 -3.26 27.50 12.50
N PRO A 498 -3.63 27.89 13.74
CA PRO A 498 -3.45 29.25 14.24
C PRO A 498 -2.02 29.76 14.04
N VAL A 499 -1.87 31.04 13.73
CA VAL A 499 -0.55 31.70 13.63
C VAL A 499 0.09 31.83 15.00
N VAL A 500 1.40 32.04 15.05
CA VAL A 500 2.13 32.39 16.26
C VAL A 500 1.98 33.89 16.51
N THR A 501 1.66 34.27 17.75
CA THR A 501 1.40 35.69 18.08
C THR A 501 2.41 36.32 19.02
N ARG A 502 3.15 35.53 19.80
CA ARG A 502 4.16 36.00 20.76
C ARG A 502 5.47 35.23 20.56
N ALA A 503 6.60 35.94 20.63
CA ALA A 503 7.93 35.32 20.64
C ALA A 503 8.23 34.94 22.08
N PHE A 504 8.48 33.66 22.32
CA PHE A 504 8.47 33.12 23.69
C PHE A 504 7.20 33.59 24.41
N ASP A 505 7.32 34.15 25.62
CA ASP A 505 6.19 34.67 26.40
C ASP A 505 6.04 36.19 26.32
N GLU A 506 6.72 36.85 25.38
CA GLU A 506 6.71 38.30 25.28
C GLU A 506 5.42 38.83 24.65
N ILE A 507 4.76 39.78 25.32
CA ILE A 507 3.63 40.53 24.76
C ILE A 507 4.15 41.32 23.56
N THR A 508 3.66 41.00 22.36
CA THR A 508 4.08 41.71 21.15
C THR A 508 2.99 42.65 20.60
N PRO A 509 3.39 43.74 19.94
CA PRO A 509 2.46 44.59 19.20
C PRO A 509 1.74 43.84 18.07
N GLU A 510 0.60 44.38 17.64
CA GLU A 510 -0.08 43.86 16.46
C GLU A 510 0.82 43.97 15.21
N GLY A 511 0.90 42.89 14.43
CA GLY A 511 1.70 42.83 13.20
C GLY A 511 3.18 42.53 13.40
N THR A 512 3.64 42.24 14.63
CA THR A 512 5.01 41.73 14.85
C THR A 512 5.17 40.33 14.28
N VAL A 513 6.31 40.06 13.63
CA VAL A 513 6.65 38.71 13.16
C VAL A 513 7.05 37.82 14.30
N ILE A 514 6.45 36.64 14.31
CA ILE A 514 6.88 35.53 15.14
C ILE A 514 6.71 34.25 14.36
N SER A 515 7.77 33.58 13.94
CA SER A 515 7.60 32.35 13.17
C SER A 515 8.80 31.42 13.37
N HIS A 516 8.88 30.79 14.54
CA HIS A 516 9.83 29.72 14.79
C HIS A 516 9.15 28.35 14.95
N SER A 517 7.83 28.28 14.81
CA SER A 517 7.09 27.02 14.89
C SER A 517 7.10 26.29 13.56
N VAL A 518 7.39 25.00 13.62
CA VAL A 518 7.72 24.16 12.47
C VAL A 518 6.68 23.07 12.33
N VAL A 519 6.21 22.81 11.10
CA VAL A 519 5.30 21.69 10.83
C VAL A 519 6.04 20.37 10.98
N LEU A 520 7.14 20.21 10.25
CA LEU A 520 7.96 19.00 10.23
C LEU A 520 9.39 19.34 10.66
N HIS A 521 9.75 18.93 11.87
CA HIS A 521 11.13 18.99 12.35
C HIS A 521 11.79 17.62 12.19
N PHE A 522 12.89 17.58 11.43
CA PHE A 522 13.71 16.39 11.28
C PHE A 522 15.02 16.55 12.04
N GLY A 523 15.08 15.92 13.21
CA GLY A 523 16.23 15.96 14.11
C GLY A 523 17.12 14.70 14.00
N GLY A 524 18.19 14.66 14.77
CA GLY A 524 19.08 13.50 14.89
C GLY A 524 20.53 13.85 14.61
N ASP A 525 21.23 12.96 13.91
CA ASP A 525 22.65 13.14 13.55
C ASP A 525 22.90 12.71 12.09
N GLU A 526 24.13 12.90 11.62
CA GLU A 526 24.55 12.62 10.24
C GLU A 526 24.42 11.15 9.82
N THR A 527 24.15 10.23 10.75
CA THR A 527 23.93 8.82 10.43
C THR A 527 22.49 8.54 9.97
N GLY A 528 21.59 9.49 10.22
CA GLY A 528 20.19 9.42 9.84
C GLY A 528 19.89 9.84 8.41
N LYS A 529 18.78 9.32 7.87
CA LYS A 529 18.26 9.69 6.55
C LYS A 529 16.77 9.98 6.59
N VAL A 530 16.34 11.04 5.90
CA VAL A 530 14.93 11.40 5.76
C VAL A 530 14.57 11.56 4.29
N ASN A 531 13.45 10.96 3.88
CA ASN A 531 12.88 11.11 2.55
C ASN A 531 11.47 11.69 2.64
N VAL A 532 11.21 12.84 2.01
CA VAL A 532 9.85 13.40 1.88
C VAL A 532 9.50 13.45 0.40
N LYS A 533 8.49 12.68 -0.03
CA LYS A 533 8.21 12.53 -1.47
C LYS A 533 6.73 12.65 -1.84
N ASN A 534 6.45 13.35 -2.94
CA ASN A 534 5.15 13.33 -3.62
C ASN A 534 3.99 13.86 -2.77
N ILE A 535 4.21 14.99 -2.07
CA ILE A 535 3.21 15.63 -1.17
C ILE A 535 3.00 17.08 -1.58
N SER A 536 1.76 17.56 -1.45
CA SER A 536 1.42 18.97 -1.56
C SER A 536 1.13 19.54 -0.18
N PHE A 537 1.98 20.47 0.25
CA PHE A 537 1.89 21.16 1.51
C PHE A 537 1.20 22.51 1.33
N LEU A 538 0.24 22.80 2.20
CA LEU A 538 -0.40 24.11 2.28
C LEU A 538 -0.22 24.70 3.68
N GLY A 539 0.36 25.89 3.76
CA GLY A 539 0.61 26.62 4.99
C GLY A 539 -0.40 27.74 5.24
N ASN A 540 -0.21 28.46 6.35
CA ASN A 540 -1.12 29.49 6.83
C ASN A 540 -0.65 30.94 6.57
N ALA A 541 0.47 31.14 5.87
CA ALA A 541 1.17 32.41 5.65
C ALA A 541 1.42 32.68 4.15
N PRO A 542 0.37 33.05 3.39
CA PRO A 542 0.49 33.46 1.99
C PRO A 542 1.29 34.77 1.83
N LYS A 543 1.85 35.05 0.65
CA LYS A 543 2.44 36.35 0.33
C LYS A 543 1.34 37.40 0.24
N VAL A 544 1.21 38.19 1.30
CA VAL A 544 0.24 39.27 1.39
C VAL A 544 0.83 40.48 2.12
N GLU A 545 0.24 41.65 1.89
CA GLU A 545 0.57 42.88 2.63
C GLU A 545 0.15 42.82 4.13
N ASN A 546 -0.68 41.85 4.50
CA ASN A 546 -1.19 41.72 5.85
C ASN A 546 -0.13 41.14 6.81
N THR A 547 0.38 41.97 7.71
CA THR A 547 1.37 41.60 8.73
C THR A 547 0.87 40.61 9.77
N GLN A 548 -0.44 40.38 9.92
CA GLN A 548 -0.97 39.32 10.78
C GLN A 548 -0.61 37.91 10.26
N LYS A 549 -0.29 37.77 8.97
CA LYS A 549 0.19 36.51 8.37
C LYS A 549 1.70 36.31 8.53
N ALA A 550 2.39 37.28 9.11
CA ALA A 550 3.82 37.24 9.27
C ALA A 550 4.26 36.25 10.37
N GLY A 551 3.36 35.88 11.29
CA GLY A 551 3.64 34.89 12.32
C GLY A 551 3.42 33.43 11.92
N GLY A 552 3.71 33.08 10.68
CA GLY A 552 3.30 31.83 10.03
C GLY A 552 3.99 30.56 10.52
N LEU A 553 3.82 29.49 9.75
CA LEU A 553 4.51 28.21 9.95
C LEU A 553 5.75 28.11 9.07
N ILE A 554 6.80 27.49 9.62
CA ILE A 554 7.90 26.91 8.84
C ILE A 554 7.48 25.50 8.41
N LEU A 555 7.61 25.13 7.14
CA LEU A 555 7.20 23.80 6.68
C LEU A 555 8.16 22.71 7.17
N ILE A 556 9.42 22.72 6.71
CA ILE A 556 10.41 21.69 7.04
C ILE A 556 11.65 22.35 7.63
N GLN A 557 12.04 21.92 8.83
CA GLN A 557 13.33 22.23 9.45
C GLN A 557 14.15 20.95 9.57
N VAL A 558 15.45 21.03 9.28
CA VAL A 558 16.36 19.88 9.34
C VAL A 558 17.56 20.23 10.22
N GLN A 559 17.82 19.38 11.22
CA GLN A 559 18.95 19.45 12.13
C GLN A 559 19.55 18.05 12.33
N GLY A 560 20.56 17.68 11.54
CA GLY A 560 21.31 16.42 11.72
C GLY A 560 21.27 15.46 10.54
N PRO A 561 20.11 14.92 10.13
CA PRO A 561 20.06 13.84 9.14
C PRO A 561 20.23 14.33 7.70
N GLU A 562 20.78 13.46 6.85
CA GLU A 562 20.73 13.66 5.39
C GLU A 562 19.26 13.65 4.95
N THR A 563 18.83 14.68 4.24
CA THR A 563 17.41 14.86 3.91
C THR A 563 17.21 15.05 2.42
N LEU A 564 16.34 14.23 1.83
CA LEU A 564 15.85 14.35 0.46
C LEU A 564 14.37 14.75 0.47
N VAL A 565 14.08 15.96 0.00
CA VAL A 565 12.72 16.39 -0.33
C VAL A 565 12.57 16.32 -1.85
N LYS A 566 11.65 15.50 -2.34
CA LYS A 566 11.51 15.25 -3.79
C LYS A 566 10.08 15.34 -4.26
N ASN A 567 9.88 16.03 -5.37
CA ASN A 567 8.60 16.15 -6.05
C ASN A 567 7.47 16.59 -5.11
N THR A 568 7.74 17.66 -4.36
CA THR A 568 6.79 18.25 -3.42
C THR A 568 6.30 19.60 -3.92
N LEU A 569 5.14 19.99 -3.43
CA LEU A 569 4.59 21.32 -3.63
C LEU A 569 4.49 21.99 -2.28
N SER A 570 4.96 23.22 -2.14
CA SER A 570 4.73 24.01 -0.94
C SER A 570 4.07 25.34 -1.30
N ASN A 571 3.12 25.78 -0.48
CA ASN A 571 2.38 27.01 -0.70
C ASN A 571 2.08 27.68 0.63
N SER A 572 2.24 29.01 0.70
CA SER A 572 1.75 29.81 1.83
C SER A 572 2.43 29.49 3.16
N PHE A 573 3.74 29.27 3.16
CA PHE A 573 4.52 29.16 4.40
C PHE A 573 5.24 30.46 4.72
N PHE A 574 5.62 30.65 5.98
CA PHE A 574 6.56 31.71 6.29
C PHE A 574 7.92 31.38 5.66
N ILE A 575 8.47 30.22 6.03
CA ILE A 575 9.65 29.60 5.38
C ILE A 575 9.25 28.19 4.94
N ALA A 576 9.54 27.79 3.70
CA ALA A 576 9.24 26.44 3.25
C ALA A 576 10.30 25.42 3.72
N PHE A 577 11.59 25.72 3.54
CA PHE A 577 12.67 24.79 3.86
C PHE A 577 13.78 25.49 4.65
N PHE A 578 14.14 24.90 5.79
CA PHE A 578 15.06 25.47 6.77
C PHE A 578 16.10 24.44 7.24
N PRO A 579 17.15 24.16 6.45
CA PRO A 579 18.32 23.46 6.98
C PRO A 579 19.07 24.37 7.96
N GLU A 580 19.18 23.91 9.21
CA GLU A 580 19.73 24.69 10.32
C GLU A 580 20.93 23.98 10.94
N TYR A 581 22.10 24.58 10.74
CA TYR A 581 23.40 24.12 11.25
C TYR A 581 23.65 22.61 11.05
N THR A 582 23.05 22.03 10.02
CA THR A 582 23.20 20.61 9.74
C THR A 582 24.44 20.41 8.91
N LEU A 583 25.31 19.49 9.33
CA LEU A 583 26.51 19.13 8.59
C LEU A 583 26.21 18.08 7.50
N ALA A 584 25.09 17.36 7.63
CA ALA A 584 24.61 16.45 6.60
C ALA A 584 23.95 17.21 5.44
N PRO A 585 24.04 16.68 4.21
CA PRO A 585 23.49 17.35 3.04
C PRO A 585 21.95 17.33 3.03
N MET A 586 21.37 18.43 2.56
CA MET A 586 19.96 18.51 2.18
C MET A 586 19.82 18.60 0.66
N TYR A 587 18.91 17.82 0.09
CA TYR A 587 18.57 17.82 -1.33
C TYR A 587 17.10 18.18 -1.50
N LEU A 588 16.83 19.15 -2.37
CA LEU A 588 15.47 19.50 -2.80
C LEU A 588 15.38 19.28 -4.32
N GLU A 589 14.64 18.26 -4.74
CA GLU A 589 14.58 17.84 -6.14
C GLU A 589 13.15 17.91 -6.68
N ASP A 590 13.02 18.26 -7.96
CA ASP A 590 11.78 18.12 -8.74
C ASP A 590 10.56 18.81 -8.07
N SER A 591 10.77 19.83 -7.25
CA SER A 591 9.76 20.42 -6.36
C SER A 591 9.38 21.84 -6.76
N LYS A 592 8.23 22.31 -6.29
CA LYS A 592 7.78 23.69 -6.54
C LYS A 592 7.29 24.36 -5.27
N SER A 593 7.57 25.66 -5.13
CA SER A 593 7.13 26.44 -3.98
C SER A 593 6.58 27.79 -4.41
N TYR A 594 5.47 28.18 -3.80
CA TYR A 594 4.69 29.35 -4.20
C TYR A 594 4.25 30.17 -3.00
N ASP A 595 4.05 31.47 -3.23
CA ASP A 595 3.25 32.34 -2.37
C ASP A 595 3.65 32.31 -0.88
N SER A 596 4.95 32.15 -0.57
CA SER A 596 5.44 32.14 0.82
C SER A 596 5.64 33.56 1.32
N PHE A 597 5.29 33.83 2.59
CA PHE A 597 5.32 35.18 3.15
C PHE A 597 6.74 35.77 3.25
N ASN A 598 7.74 34.98 3.65
CA ASN A 598 9.12 35.44 3.80
C ASN A 598 10.00 34.94 2.65
N SER A 599 10.44 33.69 2.72
CA SER A 599 11.34 33.07 1.76
C SER A 599 10.93 31.63 1.53
N PHE A 600 11.39 31.03 0.43
CA PHE A 600 11.21 29.60 0.25
C PHE A 600 12.29 28.82 0.98
N LEU A 601 13.52 29.32 0.91
CA LEU A 601 14.70 28.64 1.41
C LEU A 601 15.37 29.54 2.46
N TYR A 602 15.67 28.98 3.62
CA TYR A 602 16.48 29.63 4.65
C TYR A 602 17.60 28.68 5.06
N ASN A 603 18.82 28.88 4.55
CA ASN A 603 19.97 28.05 4.93
C ASN A 603 20.75 28.75 6.04
N TRP A 604 20.71 28.20 7.26
CA TRP A 604 21.46 28.76 8.38
C TRP A 604 22.69 27.91 8.68
N GLY A 605 23.79 28.23 7.99
CA GLY A 605 25.08 27.58 8.21
C GLY A 605 25.17 26.12 7.77
N SER A 606 24.31 25.61 6.89
CA SER A 606 24.45 24.24 6.39
C SER A 606 25.40 24.20 5.18
N PRO A 607 26.46 23.37 5.20
CA PRO A 607 27.53 23.43 4.22
C PRO A 607 27.18 22.76 2.89
N VAL A 608 26.08 22.01 2.80
CA VAL A 608 25.63 21.39 1.56
C VAL A 608 24.11 21.45 1.45
N PHE A 609 23.60 22.41 0.67
CA PHE A 609 22.20 22.44 0.25
C PHE A 609 22.10 22.45 -1.28
N VAL A 610 21.58 21.37 -1.86
CA VAL A 610 21.46 21.25 -3.32
C VAL A 610 19.99 21.28 -3.72
N VAL A 611 19.66 22.18 -4.63
CA VAL A 611 18.31 22.40 -5.14
C VAL A 611 18.31 22.15 -6.64
N LYS A 612 17.53 21.18 -7.10
CA LYS A 612 17.60 20.68 -8.48
C LYS A 612 16.24 20.58 -9.13
N ASN A 613 16.14 21.07 -10.36
CA ASN A 613 14.93 21.01 -11.19
C ASN A 613 13.68 21.54 -10.45
N CYS A 614 13.84 22.63 -9.70
CA CYS A 614 12.79 23.19 -8.86
C CYS A 614 12.24 24.52 -9.41
N THR A 615 11.00 24.85 -9.07
CA THR A 615 10.35 26.12 -9.44
C THR A 615 9.94 26.90 -8.20
N PHE A 616 10.46 28.11 -8.02
CA PHE A 616 10.16 29.01 -6.92
C PHE A 616 9.55 30.29 -7.47
N GLU A 617 8.29 30.55 -7.15
CA GLU A 617 7.57 31.70 -7.69
C GLU A 617 6.83 32.48 -6.61
N GLY A 618 7.19 33.76 -6.46
CA GLY A 618 6.44 34.70 -5.64
C GLY A 618 6.61 34.51 -4.13
N ALA A 619 7.85 34.50 -3.62
CA ALA A 619 8.08 34.76 -2.20
C ALA A 619 7.80 36.25 -1.87
N GLY A 620 7.46 36.56 -0.63
CA GLY A 620 7.32 37.93 -0.14
C GLY A 620 8.66 38.67 0.01
N GLY A 621 9.77 37.92 0.06
CA GLY A 621 11.14 38.40 0.07
C GLY A 621 12.02 37.64 -0.94
N PRO A 622 13.33 37.42 -0.65
CA PRO A 622 14.20 36.66 -1.53
C PRO A 622 13.78 35.19 -1.63
N VAL A 623 14.12 34.51 -2.73
CA VAL A 623 13.94 33.04 -2.85
C VAL A 623 14.74 32.32 -1.77
N LEU A 624 16.01 32.71 -1.60
CA LEU A 624 16.94 32.16 -0.61
C LEU A 624 17.43 33.24 0.36
N ILE A 625 17.36 32.94 1.65
CA ILE A 625 18.19 33.59 2.67
C ILE A 625 19.26 32.61 3.07
N GLN A 626 20.52 33.03 2.97
CA GLN A 626 21.67 32.27 3.39
C GLN A 626 22.37 33.03 4.51
N ASP A 627 22.51 32.35 5.65
CA ASP A 627 22.87 32.98 6.89
C ASP A 627 24.16 32.38 7.43
N HIS A 628 25.19 33.23 7.54
CA HIS A 628 26.51 32.84 8.00
C HIS A 628 26.55 32.78 9.54
N VAL A 629 26.87 31.61 10.08
CA VAL A 629 26.83 31.37 11.52
C VAL A 629 28.16 31.74 12.17
N ARG A 630 28.13 32.89 12.87
CA ARG A 630 29.22 33.46 13.71
C ARG A 630 30.45 33.97 12.95
N PRO A 631 30.36 35.11 12.23
CA PRO A 631 31.48 35.64 11.48
C PRO A 631 32.78 35.84 12.30
N GLY A 632 33.87 35.20 11.89
CA GLY A 632 35.22 35.33 12.46
C GLY A 632 35.59 34.41 13.66
N GLU A 633 34.90 33.28 13.88
CA GLU A 633 35.20 32.24 14.86
C GLU A 633 35.77 30.92 14.24
N GLU A 634 36.68 30.22 14.93
CA GLU A 634 37.35 29.00 14.40
C GLU A 634 36.42 27.81 14.09
N ASP A 635 35.20 27.78 14.66
CA ASP A 635 34.18 26.73 14.48
C ASP A 635 33.00 27.22 13.60
N GLU A 636 33.25 28.19 12.71
CA GLU A 636 32.27 28.78 11.79
C GLU A 636 31.61 27.74 10.87
N SER A 637 30.29 27.85 10.74
CA SER A 637 29.55 27.05 9.76
C SER A 637 29.13 27.93 8.59
N ILE A 638 29.86 27.73 7.49
CA ILE A 638 29.69 28.48 6.25
C ILE A 638 28.66 27.77 5.39
N ALA A 639 27.65 28.52 4.96
CA ALA A 639 26.58 27.98 4.16
C ALA A 639 26.95 27.96 2.67
N HIS A 640 26.60 26.86 2.00
CA HIS A 640 26.70 26.72 0.55
C HIS A 640 25.39 26.19 -0.02
N THR A 641 24.88 26.89 -1.04
CA THR A 641 23.67 26.46 -1.74
C THR A 641 23.93 26.39 -3.25
N GLU A 642 23.57 25.27 -3.87
CA GLU A 642 23.68 25.04 -5.31
C GLU A 642 22.30 24.87 -5.94
N PHE A 643 22.00 25.67 -6.96
CA PHE A 643 20.81 25.56 -7.80
C PHE A 643 21.17 24.99 -9.17
N ILE A 644 20.49 23.90 -9.55
CA ILE A 644 20.66 23.19 -10.82
C ILE A 644 19.32 23.19 -11.54
N ASP A 645 19.25 23.73 -12.76
CA ASP A 645 18.05 23.74 -13.59
C ASP A 645 16.79 24.29 -12.89
N CYS A 646 16.95 25.33 -12.06
CA CYS A 646 15.87 25.91 -11.27
C CYS A 646 15.30 27.20 -11.87
N THR A 647 14.00 27.43 -11.65
CA THR A 647 13.35 28.73 -11.89
C THR A 647 13.20 29.47 -10.54
N MET A 648 13.72 30.69 -10.45
CA MET A 648 13.76 31.49 -9.23
C MET A 648 13.21 32.90 -9.48
N ASP A 649 11.89 33.03 -9.42
CA ASP A 649 11.18 34.24 -9.79
C ASP A 649 10.41 34.81 -8.58
N SER A 650 11.08 35.64 -7.79
CA SER A 650 10.48 36.36 -6.66
C SER A 650 10.45 37.87 -6.91
N TYR A 651 9.39 38.33 -7.58
CA TYR A 651 9.18 39.74 -7.86
C TYR A 651 8.65 40.46 -6.64
N VAL A 652 9.40 41.45 -6.15
CA VAL A 652 9.03 42.26 -4.98
C VAL A 652 9.23 43.76 -5.24
N ALA A 653 8.32 44.58 -4.71
CA ALA A 653 8.37 46.04 -4.79
C ALA A 653 9.16 46.66 -3.63
N GLY A 654 9.37 45.90 -2.54
CA GLY A 654 9.94 46.39 -1.29
C GLY A 654 8.91 47.10 -0.39
N SER A 655 7.63 47.06 -0.77
CA SER A 655 6.51 47.55 0.05
C SER A 655 5.76 46.41 0.74
N GLU A 656 6.03 45.16 0.36
CA GLU A 656 5.40 43.98 0.92
C GLU A 656 5.54 43.96 2.44
N GLY A 657 4.47 43.55 3.12
CA GLY A 657 4.41 43.45 4.58
C GLY A 657 5.66 42.83 5.22
N TRP A 658 6.27 41.83 4.56
CA TRP A 658 7.57 41.25 4.90
C TRP A 658 8.68 42.28 5.16
N PHE A 659 8.90 43.24 4.26
CA PHE A 659 9.99 44.21 4.39
C PHE A 659 9.86 45.09 5.64
N SER A 660 8.62 45.45 6.00
CA SER A 660 8.37 46.21 7.23
C SER A 660 8.68 45.38 8.47
N VAL A 661 8.35 44.11 8.38
CA VAL A 661 8.38 43.16 9.47
C VAL A 661 9.81 42.79 9.90
N VAL A 662 10.73 42.65 8.94
CA VAL A 662 12.15 42.40 9.21
C VAL A 662 13.01 43.65 9.21
N ASN A 663 12.39 44.82 9.36
CA ASN A 663 13.08 46.12 9.38
C ASN A 663 13.91 46.41 8.10
N ALA A 664 13.54 45.82 6.97
CA ALA A 664 14.22 45.99 5.69
C ALA A 664 13.65 47.14 4.83
N THR A 665 12.50 47.72 5.19
CA THR A 665 11.85 48.81 4.41
C THR A 665 12.79 49.99 4.14
N THR A 666 13.62 50.37 5.12
CA THR A 666 14.56 51.49 4.95
C THR A 666 15.71 51.18 4.00
N LEU A 667 15.96 49.90 3.71
CA LEU A 667 17.01 49.45 2.79
C LEU A 667 16.56 49.50 1.33
N VAL A 668 15.27 49.35 1.07
CA VAL A 668 14.70 49.26 -0.28
C VAL A 668 15.08 50.45 -1.16
N PRO A 669 14.96 51.73 -0.73
CA PRO A 669 15.38 52.86 -1.56
C PRO A 669 16.87 52.84 -1.88
N THR A 670 17.71 52.40 -0.92
CA THR A 670 19.16 52.27 -1.10
C THR A 670 19.49 51.19 -2.12
N ILE A 671 18.85 50.02 -2.02
CA ILE A 671 19.02 48.92 -2.99
C ILE A 671 18.58 49.39 -4.39
N LYS A 672 17.42 50.04 -4.51
CA LYS A 672 16.94 50.57 -5.79
C LYS A 672 17.86 51.66 -6.36
N ALA A 673 18.54 52.44 -5.52
CA ALA A 673 19.49 53.44 -5.98
C ALA A 673 20.76 52.81 -6.59
N LEU A 674 21.17 51.62 -6.14
CA LEU A 674 22.31 50.89 -6.70
C LEU A 674 22.09 50.51 -8.18
N ASP A 675 20.83 50.32 -8.59
CA ASP A 675 20.46 50.02 -9.98
C ASP A 675 20.90 51.12 -10.95
N GLN A 676 20.88 52.39 -10.51
CA GLN A 676 21.22 53.53 -11.35
C GLN A 676 22.63 53.46 -11.91
N VAL A 677 23.53 52.75 -11.22
CA VAL A 677 24.92 52.54 -11.65
C VAL A 677 24.97 51.66 -12.92
N LEU A 678 24.01 50.76 -13.11
CA LEU A 678 23.96 49.81 -14.23
C LEU A 678 23.32 50.43 -15.49
N ASN A 679 22.46 51.44 -15.33
CA ASN A 679 21.72 52.04 -16.44
C ASN A 679 22.61 52.59 -17.56
N ALA A 680 23.81 53.09 -17.22
CA ALA A 680 24.78 53.57 -18.21
C ALA A 680 25.28 52.48 -19.17
N TYR A 681 25.11 51.22 -18.80
CA TYR A 681 25.52 50.03 -19.56
C TYR A 681 24.33 49.31 -20.20
N GLY A 682 23.14 49.92 -20.17
CA GLY A 682 21.92 49.33 -20.76
C GLY A 682 21.37 48.15 -19.96
N LYS A 683 21.69 48.06 -18.66
CA LYS A 683 21.27 46.99 -17.77
C LYS A 683 20.55 47.52 -16.55
N THR A 684 19.68 46.70 -15.99
CA THR A 684 18.93 47.00 -14.77
C THR A 684 18.52 45.70 -14.08
N PHE A 685 18.46 45.67 -12.76
CA PHE A 685 17.78 44.61 -12.01
C PHE A 685 16.36 45.01 -11.60
N LEU A 686 15.90 46.19 -12.04
CA LEU A 686 14.53 46.66 -11.88
C LEU A 686 13.70 46.35 -13.12
N THR A 687 12.43 46.04 -12.90
CA THR A 687 11.44 45.83 -13.96
C THR A 687 10.13 46.56 -13.63
N THR A 688 9.38 46.87 -14.69
CA THR A 688 8.05 47.49 -14.61
C THR A 688 7.10 46.69 -15.50
N ASN A 689 6.43 45.68 -14.95
CA ASN A 689 5.17 45.15 -15.50
C ASN A 689 4.59 43.98 -14.67
N GLN A 690 3.54 44.30 -13.91
CA GLN A 690 2.52 43.39 -13.35
C GLN A 690 1.15 44.12 -13.32
N GLY A 691 0.86 44.99 -14.31
CA GLY A 691 -0.42 45.73 -14.41
C GLY A 691 -0.41 47.18 -13.92
N ASP A 692 0.62 47.64 -13.21
CA ASP A 692 0.85 49.04 -12.83
C ASP A 692 2.29 49.46 -13.16
N SER A 693 2.46 50.41 -14.09
CA SER A 693 3.77 50.93 -14.51
C SER A 693 4.38 51.95 -13.55
N SER A 694 3.66 52.33 -12.49
CA SER A 694 4.15 53.26 -11.47
C SER A 694 4.98 52.59 -10.37
N ILE A 695 4.95 51.25 -10.29
CA ILE A 695 5.68 50.46 -9.29
C ILE A 695 6.84 49.74 -9.97
N SER A 696 8.05 49.94 -9.42
CA SER A 696 9.25 49.21 -9.84
C SER A 696 9.48 48.01 -8.94
N TYR A 697 9.63 46.83 -9.56
CA TYR A 697 9.93 45.57 -8.90
C TYR A 697 11.37 45.16 -9.18
N PHE A 698 11.97 44.37 -8.30
CA PHE A 698 13.16 43.59 -8.60
C PHE A 698 12.89 42.12 -8.37
N ASN A 699 13.59 41.24 -9.09
CA ASN A 699 13.55 39.82 -8.81
C ASN A 699 14.64 39.48 -7.78
N PHE A 700 14.20 39.19 -6.57
CA PHE A 700 15.05 38.98 -5.41
C PHE A 700 15.43 37.50 -5.29
N VAL A 701 16.64 37.14 -5.73
CA VAL A 701 17.05 35.74 -5.82
C VAL A 701 17.61 35.24 -4.49
N GLY A 702 18.68 35.87 -4.00
CA GLY A 702 19.37 35.38 -2.80
C GLY A 702 20.00 36.50 -1.98
N ILE A 703 20.12 36.28 -0.68
CA ILE A 703 20.93 37.12 0.21
C ILE A 703 21.89 36.22 0.98
N ILE A 704 23.16 36.61 1.03
CA ILE A 704 24.12 36.12 2.03
C ILE A 704 24.30 37.22 3.06
N LYS A 705 24.03 36.92 4.33
CA LYS A 705 24.11 37.87 5.45
C LYS A 705 24.80 37.26 6.67
N SER A 706 25.21 38.12 7.60
CA SER A 706 25.66 37.69 8.94
C SER A 706 24.45 37.25 9.76
N GLY A 707 24.62 36.20 10.57
CA GLY A 707 23.64 35.61 11.49
C GLY A 707 22.57 36.58 11.99
N ASN A 708 22.97 37.40 12.95
CA ASN A 708 22.04 38.27 13.67
C ASN A 708 21.73 39.59 12.96
N ALA A 709 22.26 39.80 11.75
CA ALA A 709 22.12 41.06 11.05
C ALA A 709 20.76 41.17 10.34
N GLN A 710 19.89 42.04 10.84
CA GLN A 710 18.62 42.40 10.18
C GLN A 710 18.78 43.57 9.18
N SER A 711 19.98 44.16 9.10
CA SER A 711 20.31 45.28 8.24
C SER A 711 21.80 45.18 7.84
N PHE A 712 22.24 46.05 6.92
CA PHE A 712 23.65 46.23 6.60
C PHE A 712 24.52 46.31 7.86
N THR A 713 25.65 45.62 7.81
CA THR A 713 26.55 45.40 8.95
C THR A 713 28.00 45.70 8.56
N SER A 714 28.85 45.95 9.55
CA SER A 714 30.30 46.06 9.36
C SER A 714 31.01 44.72 9.55
N GLU A 715 30.28 43.61 9.56
CA GLU A 715 30.83 42.26 9.59
C GLU A 715 30.91 41.71 8.17
N LYS A 716 31.99 40.99 7.86
CA LYS A 716 32.10 40.31 6.58
C LYS A 716 31.30 39.01 6.63
N VAL A 717 30.77 38.63 5.48
CA VAL A 717 30.03 37.38 5.32
C VAL A 717 30.82 36.45 4.43
N GLU A 718 30.69 35.17 4.70
CA GLU A 718 31.33 34.09 3.95
C GLU A 718 30.27 33.12 3.42
N GLY A 719 30.65 32.37 2.40
CA GLY A 719 29.83 31.33 1.77
C GLY A 719 29.52 31.61 0.32
N SER A 720 28.77 30.70 -0.29
CA SER A 720 28.52 30.74 -1.72
C SER A 720 27.10 30.38 -2.12
N ILE A 721 26.65 31.01 -3.21
CA ILE A 721 25.44 30.64 -3.94
C ILE A 721 25.87 30.30 -5.37
N LYS A 722 25.61 29.08 -5.80
CA LYS A 722 25.88 28.62 -7.16
C LYS A 722 24.56 28.45 -7.92
N ILE A 723 24.48 28.99 -9.13
CA ILE A 723 23.29 28.95 -9.99
C ILE A 723 23.72 28.47 -11.39
N GLY A 724 23.52 27.19 -11.68
CA GLY A 724 24.07 26.56 -12.88
C GLY A 724 25.61 26.68 -12.89
N ASP A 725 26.16 27.32 -13.93
CA ASP A 725 27.60 27.58 -14.04
C ASP A 725 28.05 28.86 -13.30
N ALA A 726 27.12 29.68 -12.82
CA ALA A 726 27.42 30.92 -12.09
C ALA A 726 27.76 30.62 -10.64
N GLU A 727 28.86 31.16 -10.12
CA GLU A 727 29.25 30.98 -8.71
C GLU A 727 29.48 32.34 -8.04
N PHE A 728 28.62 32.68 -7.08
CA PHE A 728 28.74 33.87 -6.24
C PHE A 728 29.34 33.47 -4.90
N ASN A 729 30.67 33.55 -4.79
CA ASN A 729 31.41 33.14 -3.59
C ASN A 729 32.03 34.38 -2.92
N TYR A 730 31.68 34.63 -1.66
CA TYR A 730 32.22 35.72 -0.86
C TYR A 730 32.96 35.13 0.33
N GLY A 731 34.13 35.68 0.68
CA GLY A 731 34.94 35.23 1.82
C GLY A 731 35.93 34.09 1.51
N GLU A 732 35.66 33.21 0.55
CA GLU A 732 36.44 31.97 0.42
C GLU A 732 37.48 31.99 -0.71
N GLY A 733 38.68 32.48 -0.40
CA GLY A 733 39.91 32.05 -1.09
C GLY A 733 40.17 32.59 -2.51
N ASN A 734 39.26 33.33 -3.16
CA ASN A 734 39.60 34.04 -4.41
C ASN A 734 40.41 35.32 -4.08
N PRO A 735 41.73 35.38 -4.40
CA PRO A 735 42.60 36.46 -3.93
C PRO A 735 42.30 37.82 -4.58
N TYR A 736 41.68 37.84 -5.77
CA TYR A 736 41.31 39.08 -6.46
C TYR A 736 40.03 39.67 -5.89
N LEU A 737 39.03 38.80 -5.64
CA LEU A 737 37.77 39.20 -5.03
C LEU A 737 37.98 39.61 -3.57
N SER A 738 38.72 38.82 -2.78
CA SER A 738 39.08 39.15 -1.40
C SER A 738 39.79 40.50 -1.29
N GLY A 739 40.81 40.76 -2.12
CA GLY A 739 41.53 42.03 -2.12
C GLY A 739 40.68 43.24 -2.57
N MET A 740 39.77 43.05 -3.53
CA MET A 740 38.81 44.08 -3.93
C MET A 740 37.82 44.36 -2.80
N LEU A 741 37.23 43.32 -2.20
CA LEU A 741 36.26 43.42 -1.13
C LEU A 741 36.86 44.10 0.11
N ASP A 742 38.11 43.81 0.47
CA ASP A 742 38.78 44.47 1.59
C ASP A 742 38.86 46.00 1.39
N GLN A 743 39.15 46.44 0.17
CA GLN A 743 39.26 47.86 -0.15
C GLN A 743 37.88 48.54 -0.20
N THR A 744 36.91 47.93 -0.86
CA THR A 744 35.58 48.51 -1.02
C THR A 744 34.81 48.52 0.28
N PHE A 745 34.94 47.47 1.09
CA PHE A 745 34.34 47.36 2.40
C PHE A 745 34.85 48.45 3.34
N ALA A 746 36.17 48.70 3.39
CA ALA A 746 36.74 49.79 4.19
C ALA A 746 36.24 51.19 3.78
N LEU A 747 35.81 51.35 2.52
CA LEU A 747 35.28 52.59 1.96
C LEU A 747 33.75 52.66 1.99
N GLY A 748 33.05 51.60 2.41
CA GLY A 748 31.59 51.50 2.31
C GLY A 748 31.10 51.60 0.87
N ALA A 749 31.88 51.12 -0.10
CA ALA A 749 31.58 51.16 -1.53
C ALA A 749 30.93 49.84 -1.98
N PRO A 750 29.88 49.88 -2.82
CA PRO A 750 29.27 48.67 -3.36
C PRO A 750 30.21 48.02 -4.37
N ALA A 751 30.36 46.70 -4.25
CA ALA A 751 31.07 45.85 -5.18
C ALA A 751 30.07 44.96 -5.93
N PHE A 752 30.39 44.63 -7.17
CA PHE A 752 29.52 43.91 -8.08
C PHE A 752 30.26 42.69 -8.64
N GLN A 753 29.53 41.61 -8.81
CA GLN A 753 29.98 40.43 -9.52
C GLN A 753 28.90 39.97 -10.51
N GLY A 754 29.30 39.68 -11.73
CA GLY A 754 28.44 39.05 -12.74
C GLY A 754 28.57 37.53 -12.68
N ASP A 755 27.67 36.82 -13.36
CA ASP A 755 27.68 35.36 -13.44
C ASP A 755 28.82 34.77 -14.30
N LYS A 756 29.23 35.46 -15.37
CA LYS A 756 30.31 35.03 -16.28
C LYS A 756 31.68 35.50 -15.80
N VAL A 757 32.27 34.77 -14.87
CA VAL A 757 33.60 35.12 -14.33
C VAL A 757 34.73 34.44 -15.13
N GLU A 758 35.59 35.24 -15.78
CA GLU A 758 36.86 34.78 -16.36
C GLU A 758 38.02 35.66 -15.86
N GLY A 759 38.78 35.17 -14.88
CA GLY A 759 39.87 35.93 -14.26
C GLY A 759 39.37 37.15 -13.49
N ILE A 760 39.89 38.34 -13.79
CA ILE A 760 39.44 39.60 -13.17
C ILE A 760 38.20 40.21 -13.86
N ASN A 761 37.82 39.70 -15.03
CA ASN A 761 36.67 40.20 -15.78
C ASN A 761 35.39 39.61 -15.17
N GLY A 762 34.41 40.47 -14.87
CA GLY A 762 33.19 40.10 -14.16
C GLY A 762 33.08 40.66 -12.74
N PHE A 763 34.08 41.45 -12.30
CA PHE A 763 34.07 42.12 -11.00
C PHE A 763 34.27 43.62 -11.14
N ALA A 764 33.55 44.41 -10.33
CA ALA A 764 33.74 45.86 -10.27
C ALA A 764 33.37 46.43 -8.90
N TYR A 765 33.77 47.67 -8.65
CA TYR A 765 33.28 48.45 -7.52
C TYR A 765 32.96 49.88 -7.90
N PHE A 766 32.05 50.50 -7.17
CA PHE A 766 31.68 51.89 -7.39
C PHE A 766 32.51 52.84 -6.52
N ASN A 767 33.28 53.73 -7.14
CA ASN A 767 34.12 54.68 -6.41
C ASN A 767 33.42 56.01 -6.05
N GLY A 768 32.09 56.09 -6.25
CA GLY A 768 31.31 57.33 -6.10
C GLY A 768 31.09 58.09 -7.42
N SER A 769 31.75 57.70 -8.51
CA SER A 769 31.62 58.36 -9.83
C SER A 769 31.45 57.39 -11.00
N ALA A 770 32.10 56.23 -10.98
CA ALA A 770 32.04 55.22 -12.03
C ALA A 770 32.27 53.81 -11.46
N LEU A 771 31.91 52.77 -12.24
CA LEU A 771 32.33 51.40 -11.97
C LEU A 771 33.79 51.22 -12.38
N ILE A 772 34.59 50.74 -11.43
CA ILE A 772 36.02 50.51 -11.56
C ILE A 772 36.26 49.01 -11.53
N GLY A 773 37.01 48.50 -12.52
CA GLY A 773 37.43 47.11 -12.55
C GLY A 773 38.50 46.81 -11.50
N VAL A 774 38.81 45.53 -11.30
CA VAL A 774 39.86 45.07 -10.37
C VAL A 774 41.25 45.61 -10.76
N ASP A 775 41.46 45.94 -12.03
CA ASP A 775 42.67 46.57 -12.55
C ASP A 775 42.80 48.08 -12.21
N GLY A 776 41.79 48.66 -11.58
CA GLY A 776 41.75 50.08 -11.20
C GLY A 776 41.28 51.04 -12.28
N ASN A 777 40.86 50.55 -13.45
CA ASN A 777 40.40 51.38 -14.57
C ASN A 777 38.86 51.48 -14.61
N PRO A 778 38.29 52.60 -15.10
CA PRO A 778 36.86 52.70 -15.34
C PRO A 778 36.38 51.70 -16.40
N ILE A 779 35.26 51.02 -16.13
CA ILE A 779 34.60 50.16 -17.11
C ILE A 779 33.81 51.04 -18.07
N LEU A 780 34.14 50.96 -19.36
CA LEU A 780 33.47 51.74 -20.42
C LEU A 780 32.71 50.86 -21.42
N ASP A 781 33.02 49.56 -21.48
CA ASP A 781 32.42 48.63 -22.43
C ASP A 781 31.10 48.07 -21.85
N PRO A 782 29.93 48.33 -22.47
CA PRO A 782 28.67 47.74 -22.04
C PRO A 782 28.60 46.22 -22.26
N ASN A 783 29.52 45.64 -23.04
CA ASN A 783 29.61 44.19 -23.24
C ASN A 783 30.59 43.52 -22.28
N ASN A 784 31.05 44.21 -21.22
CA ASN A 784 31.88 43.60 -20.19
C ASN A 784 31.16 42.40 -19.57
N ASN A 785 31.92 41.34 -19.24
CA ASN A 785 31.38 40.11 -18.65
C ASN A 785 30.53 40.33 -17.39
N LEU A 786 30.74 41.43 -16.67
CA LEU A 786 29.90 41.85 -15.54
C LEU A 786 28.39 41.96 -15.89
N PHE A 787 28.07 42.17 -17.17
CA PHE A 787 26.72 42.52 -17.65
C PHE A 787 26.11 41.51 -18.63
N THR A 788 26.85 40.47 -19.04
CA THR A 788 26.48 39.64 -20.20
C THR A 788 25.78 38.33 -19.87
N GLY A 789 25.46 38.06 -18.61
CA GLY A 789 24.59 36.96 -18.24
C GLY A 789 23.35 37.38 -17.46
N ASP A 790 22.75 36.41 -16.79
CA ASP A 790 21.37 36.45 -16.28
C ASP A 790 21.29 36.92 -14.83
N TYR A 791 22.40 36.89 -14.09
CA TYR A 791 22.46 37.26 -12.69
C TYR A 791 23.60 38.23 -12.39
N ILE A 792 23.36 39.09 -11.41
CA ILE A 792 24.37 39.99 -10.84
C ILE A 792 24.24 39.96 -9.32
N SER A 793 25.37 39.98 -8.62
CA SER A 793 25.40 40.15 -7.17
C SER A 793 26.00 41.50 -6.79
N VAL A 794 25.50 42.04 -5.68
CA VAL A 794 25.96 43.29 -5.09
C VAL A 794 26.38 43.00 -3.66
N TYR A 795 27.67 43.21 -3.38
CA TYR A 795 28.18 43.21 -2.03
C TYR A 795 28.23 44.64 -1.49
N TYR A 796 27.52 44.87 -0.40
CA TYR A 796 27.44 46.19 0.23
C TYR A 796 27.28 46.05 1.74
N ASN A 797 28.23 46.60 2.50
CA ASN A 797 28.22 46.60 3.97
C ASN A 797 27.84 45.24 4.57
N GLY A 798 28.65 44.22 4.32
CA GLY A 798 28.50 42.93 4.98
C GLY A 798 27.30 42.11 4.55
N MET A 799 26.66 42.49 3.43
CA MET A 799 25.60 41.70 2.80
C MET A 799 25.94 41.51 1.33
N CYS A 800 25.74 40.30 0.82
CA CYS A 800 25.71 40.02 -0.60
C CYS A 800 24.27 39.79 -1.04
N ILE A 801 23.85 40.48 -2.09
CA ILE A 801 22.51 40.35 -2.64
C ILE A 801 22.61 39.93 -4.11
N VAL A 802 21.94 38.83 -4.48
CA VAL A 802 21.86 38.32 -5.85
C VAL A 802 20.53 38.71 -6.48
N PHE A 803 20.58 39.30 -7.67
CA PHE A 803 19.43 39.69 -8.47
C PHE A 803 19.47 39.04 -9.85
N LYS A 804 18.30 38.88 -10.47
CA LYS A 804 18.19 38.65 -11.91
C LYS A 804 18.45 39.95 -12.66
N LEU A 805 19.26 39.88 -13.71
CA LEU A 805 19.65 41.02 -14.54
C LEU A 805 18.76 41.10 -15.79
N TYR A 806 18.36 42.30 -16.17
CA TYR A 806 17.52 42.58 -17.33
C TYR A 806 18.17 43.61 -18.25
N ASP A 807 17.80 43.55 -19.53
CA ASP A 807 18.11 44.61 -20.49
C ASP A 807 17.21 45.82 -20.23
N LEU A 808 17.82 47.00 -20.10
CA LEU A 808 17.12 48.26 -19.97
C LEU A 808 16.46 48.60 -21.32
N LYS A 809 15.13 48.62 -21.34
CA LYS A 809 14.32 48.84 -22.56
C LYS A 809 14.31 50.28 -23.05
#